data_AF-A0A812QDE0-F1
#
_entry.id   AF-A0A812QDE0-F1
#
_cell.length_a   1.000
_cell.length_b   1.000
_cell.length_c   1.000
_cell.angle_alpha   90.00
_cell.angle_beta   90.00
_cell.angle_gamma   90.00
#
_symmetry.space_group_name_H-M   'P 1'
#
loop_
_entity.id
_entity.type
_entity.pdbx_description
1 polymer ?
#
loop_
_entity_poly.entity_id
_entity_poly.type
_entity_poly.pdbx_seq_one_letter_code
_entity_poly.pdbx_strand_id
1 'polypeptide(L)'
;MPLASSGILGVARPRMIKRFGQLPSFQSLPVVFFLFQFWRLSAMKACVSQGENCDAAALTRHLKSADLSAVDGLGCPALLLAVRAGVSVEVVQQLLEAGACVEATGPFGLSPLEQARKDAQRLSGPRKELAARLEELLSPLASSLPAGVNPQDQLRMLRESVGRKLLVPILTTYPANAIPAELLETLQLLLLSLDFQVLKFLASAAILKSASSLRALPFRAAMERVGRIVRHVNAGISPQATASDSAVVADLKGKISKLAKEKNALKADLLKNHGDRKVQDLTVEMAINGARAVKCMVTETSDLDANSGISYRHLSLYDVNKELPKAPGGKCALPEGAFWLLLTGEVPTELEVKGMTEELHKRATIPPNVMATIDSLPIETHPMTQLSVSMLALQKDSKFARQYNTGMKKDEYWQYALEDALDLIAKIPVVAAKIYRRTFKDGVVPEYNPNLDWAANFAQMLGINKDEGFNECTRLYLMLHADHEGGNVSAHATHLVGSALSDPYYAWAAGLCGLAGPLHGLANQECLGWLLDVQKQLGGQTPTKELLTDFANKTLKEGKVIPGFGHAVLRNTDPRYMLEREFALEHCKEDPLFQLVDACYQAIPKVLEKQGKVKNPFPNVDAHSGQLMHFYNLKEENFYTVVFAVSRTLGVMAQYIWSRAIGLPIERPKSLPLDEVMNLAKKHFWQSKGKNESSDQQ
;
A
#
# COMPACT_ATOMS: atom_id res chain seq x y z
N MET A 1 50.42 10.97 -31.68
CA MET A 1 51.18 9.79 -31.20
C MET A 1 52.55 10.26 -30.71
N PRO A 2 53.15 9.71 -29.64
CA PRO A 2 52.66 8.71 -28.68
C PRO A 2 52.75 9.12 -27.19
N LEU A 3 52.06 8.33 -26.38
CA LEU A 3 52.04 8.25 -24.91
C LEU A 3 53.25 7.49 -24.35
N ALA A 4 53.46 7.67 -23.04
CA ALA A 4 53.99 6.73 -22.03
C ALA A 4 55.46 6.83 -21.58
N SER A 5 55.61 7.03 -20.25
CA SER A 5 56.43 6.30 -19.28
C SER A 5 57.37 7.14 -18.39
N SER A 6 56.89 7.45 -17.19
CA SER A 6 57.56 7.63 -15.88
C SER A 6 56.66 8.55 -15.04
N GLY A 7 55.95 8.09 -14.01
CA GLY A 7 56.50 7.60 -12.76
C GLY A 7 56.17 8.59 -11.64
N ILE A 8 54.94 8.60 -11.12
CA ILE A 8 54.59 9.25 -9.84
C ILE A 8 53.52 8.42 -9.11
N LEU A 9 53.95 7.40 -8.38
CA LEU A 9 53.24 6.88 -7.21
C LEU A 9 54.07 7.31 -5.99
N GLY A 10 53.87 8.55 -5.56
CA GLY A 10 54.44 9.09 -4.34
C GLY A 10 53.72 8.48 -3.13
N VAL A 11 54.34 7.47 -2.55
CA VAL A 11 53.99 6.87 -1.25
C VAL A 11 53.91 7.97 -0.19
N ALA A 12 52.76 8.10 0.49
CA ALA A 12 52.66 8.90 1.70
C ALA A 12 53.68 8.39 2.74
N ARG A 13 54.65 9.22 3.10
CA ARG A 13 55.81 8.83 3.92
C ARG A 13 55.40 8.37 5.34
N PRO A 14 56.09 7.37 5.93
CA PRO A 14 55.92 6.92 7.32
C PRO A 14 56.07 8.02 8.41
N ARG A 15 56.58 9.21 8.04
CA ARG A 15 56.79 10.34 8.95
C ARG A 15 55.48 11.00 9.43
N MET A 16 54.39 10.89 8.68
CA MET A 16 53.10 11.47 9.10
C MET A 16 52.52 10.75 10.33
N ILE A 17 52.62 9.42 10.39
CA ILE A 17 52.04 8.61 11.48
C ILE A 17 52.80 8.78 12.80
N LYS A 18 54.13 9.01 12.74
CA LYS A 18 54.94 9.31 13.94
C LYS A 18 54.55 10.62 14.62
N ARG A 19 53.99 11.60 13.89
CA ARG A 19 53.50 12.87 14.46
C ARG A 19 52.11 12.74 15.07
N PHE A 20 51.23 11.89 14.51
CA PHE A 20 49.90 11.64 15.08
C PHE A 20 49.94 10.84 16.40
N GLY A 21 50.94 9.97 16.59
CA GLY A 21 51.12 9.20 17.83
C GLY A 21 51.60 9.99 19.05
N GLN A 22 52.06 11.25 18.87
CA GLN A 22 52.62 12.09 19.94
C GLN A 22 51.62 13.13 20.51
N LEU A 23 50.40 13.18 20.00
CA LEU A 23 49.35 14.07 20.52
C LEU A 23 48.54 13.34 21.61
N PRO A 24 48.56 13.81 22.88
CA PRO A 24 47.96 13.10 24.01
C PRO A 24 46.44 12.84 23.88
N SER A 25 45.74 13.58 23.03
CA SER A 25 44.28 13.52 22.87
C SER A 25 43.78 12.49 21.84
N PHE A 26 44.66 11.81 21.11
CA PHE A 26 44.25 10.91 20.00
C PHE A 26 44.46 9.41 20.25
N GLN A 27 45.07 9.02 21.38
CA GLN A 27 45.39 7.62 21.66
C GLN A 27 44.19 6.75 22.09
N SER A 28 43.01 7.34 22.32
CA SER A 28 41.81 6.62 22.78
C SER A 28 40.66 6.57 21.76
N LEU A 29 40.89 6.95 20.50
CA LEU A 29 39.84 6.96 19.47
C LEU A 29 39.84 5.68 18.61
N PRO A 30 38.70 4.95 18.52
CA PRO A 30 38.52 3.81 17.60
C PRO A 30 38.93 4.11 16.15
N VAL A 31 38.90 5.38 15.77
CA VAL A 31 39.24 5.91 14.44
C VAL A 31 40.68 5.60 14.00
N VAL A 32 41.67 5.71 14.89
CA VAL A 32 43.08 5.45 14.55
C VAL A 32 43.31 3.95 14.33
N PHE A 33 42.67 3.10 15.15
CA PHE A 33 42.67 1.65 14.98
C PHE A 33 42.00 1.23 13.66
N PHE A 34 40.87 1.86 13.30
CA PHE A 34 40.14 1.58 12.06
C PHE A 34 40.91 2.00 10.79
N LEU A 35 41.55 3.17 10.78
CA LEU A 35 42.39 3.62 9.66
C LEU A 35 43.62 2.71 9.46
N PHE A 36 44.16 2.18 10.55
CA PHE A 36 45.28 1.25 10.53
C PHE A 36 44.89 -0.11 9.92
N GLN A 37 43.68 -0.61 10.21
CA GLN A 37 43.15 -1.84 9.61
C GLN A 37 42.85 -1.69 8.11
N PHE A 38 42.31 -0.53 7.69
CA PHE A 38 42.04 -0.25 6.28
C PHE A 38 43.31 -0.14 5.42
N TRP A 39 44.38 0.44 5.98
CA TRP A 39 45.69 0.51 5.32
C TRP A 39 46.30 -0.88 5.12
N ARG A 40 46.20 -1.77 6.12
CA ARG A 40 46.71 -3.15 6.04
C ARG A 40 45.98 -3.98 4.99
N LEU A 41 44.65 -3.81 4.87
CA LEU A 41 43.85 -4.45 3.83
C LEU A 41 44.26 -3.98 2.42
N SER A 42 44.59 -2.70 2.27
CA SER A 42 45.06 -2.13 1.00
C SER A 42 46.47 -2.61 0.63
N ALA A 43 47.36 -2.78 1.61
CA ALA A 43 48.68 -3.36 1.42
C ALA A 43 48.62 -4.86 1.06
N MET A 44 47.72 -5.62 1.70
CA MET A 44 47.46 -7.02 1.38
C MET A 44 46.92 -7.18 -0.05
N LYS A 45 45.99 -6.29 -0.46
CA LYS A 45 45.46 -6.23 -1.84
C LYS A 45 46.56 -5.94 -2.86
N ALA A 46 47.47 -5.02 -2.57
CA ALA A 46 48.59 -4.71 -3.44
C ALA A 46 49.57 -5.89 -3.59
N CYS A 47 49.79 -6.68 -2.53
CA CYS A 47 50.60 -7.90 -2.59
C CYS A 47 49.92 -9.02 -3.38
N VAL A 48 48.62 -9.27 -3.16
CA VAL A 48 47.87 -10.34 -3.86
C VAL A 48 47.68 -10.01 -5.34
N SER A 49 47.52 -8.73 -5.70
CA SER A 49 47.41 -8.31 -7.10
C SER A 49 48.70 -8.49 -7.94
N GLN A 50 49.83 -8.78 -7.29
CA GLN A 50 51.12 -9.03 -7.97
C GLN A 50 51.28 -10.48 -8.45
N GLY A 51 50.33 -11.38 -8.17
CA GLY A 51 50.31 -12.76 -8.68
C GLY A 51 51.51 -13.59 -8.21
N GLU A 52 52.13 -14.33 -9.13
CA GLU A 52 53.27 -15.26 -8.90
C GLU A 52 54.53 -14.59 -8.28
N ASN A 53 54.59 -13.25 -8.19
CA ASN A 53 55.68 -12.48 -7.58
C ASN A 53 55.45 -12.11 -6.09
N CYS A 54 54.44 -12.69 -5.44
CA CYS A 54 54.13 -12.40 -4.04
C CYS A 54 55.12 -13.07 -3.08
N ASP A 55 55.87 -12.28 -2.28
CA ASP A 55 56.74 -12.81 -1.22
C ASP A 55 55.90 -13.27 -0.01
N ALA A 56 55.86 -14.59 0.23
CA ALA A 56 55.16 -15.20 1.35
C ALA A 56 55.62 -14.69 2.73
N ALA A 57 56.88 -14.28 2.87
CA ALA A 57 57.42 -13.72 4.11
C ALA A 57 56.99 -12.25 4.35
N ALA A 58 56.65 -11.52 3.28
CA ALA A 58 56.04 -10.21 3.37
C ALA A 58 54.55 -10.32 3.76
N LEU A 59 53.83 -11.29 3.18
CA LEU A 59 52.42 -11.54 3.48
C LEU A 59 52.19 -11.93 4.95
N THR A 60 53.02 -12.83 5.49
CA THR A 60 52.95 -13.31 6.88
C THR A 60 53.03 -12.17 7.92
N ARG A 61 53.79 -11.10 7.64
CA ARG A 61 53.90 -9.93 8.52
C ARG A 61 52.61 -9.09 8.56
N HIS A 62 51.77 -9.20 7.54
CA HIS A 62 50.52 -8.46 7.43
C HIS A 62 49.28 -9.24 7.92
N LEU A 63 49.36 -10.59 7.99
CA LEU A 63 48.23 -11.46 8.31
C LEU A 63 47.89 -11.58 9.81
N LYS A 64 48.85 -11.41 10.73
CA LYS A 64 48.68 -11.69 12.19
C LYS A 64 47.57 -10.91 12.92
N SER A 65 46.88 -9.97 12.28
CA SER A 65 45.76 -9.22 12.87
C SER A 65 44.87 -8.55 11.81
N ALA A 66 44.86 -9.09 10.59
CA ALA A 66 44.05 -8.59 9.49
C ALA A 66 42.63 -9.16 9.56
N ASP A 67 41.64 -8.34 9.25
CA ASP A 67 40.27 -8.82 9.07
C ASP A 67 40.14 -9.54 7.73
N LEU A 68 40.11 -10.87 7.77
CA LEU A 68 40.01 -11.74 6.59
C LEU A 68 38.58 -11.90 6.07
N SER A 69 37.58 -11.35 6.76
CA SER A 69 36.19 -11.28 6.27
C SER A 69 35.98 -10.11 5.29
N ALA A 70 36.96 -9.20 5.20
CA ALA A 70 36.87 -8.01 4.38
C ALA A 70 36.98 -8.34 2.87
N VAL A 71 36.17 -7.64 2.08
CA VAL A 71 36.09 -7.79 0.62
C VAL A 71 36.75 -6.63 -0.14
N ASP A 72 37.07 -6.81 -1.42
CA ASP A 72 37.54 -5.75 -2.29
C ASP A 72 36.42 -4.78 -2.75
N GLY A 73 36.78 -3.81 -3.59
CA GLY A 73 35.82 -2.85 -4.13
C GLY A 73 34.75 -3.47 -5.03
N LEU A 74 34.91 -4.73 -5.43
CA LEU A 74 33.95 -5.52 -6.18
C LEU A 74 33.18 -6.50 -5.29
N GLY A 75 33.53 -6.63 -4.00
CA GLY A 75 32.92 -7.59 -3.10
C GLY A 75 33.59 -8.97 -3.09
N CYS A 76 34.82 -9.11 -3.62
CA CYS A 76 35.57 -10.36 -3.60
C CYS A 76 36.35 -10.52 -2.27
N PRO A 77 36.20 -11.64 -1.54
CA PRO A 77 37.02 -11.96 -0.38
C PRO A 77 38.49 -12.21 -0.75
N ALA A 78 39.40 -12.03 0.21
CA ALA A 78 40.84 -12.18 0.00
C ALA A 78 41.24 -13.57 -0.53
N LEU A 79 40.61 -14.64 -0.02
CA LEU A 79 40.85 -16.01 -0.47
C LEU A 79 40.38 -16.24 -1.91
N LEU A 80 39.23 -15.68 -2.30
CA LEU A 80 38.73 -15.76 -3.68
C LEU A 80 39.65 -15.01 -4.64
N LEU A 81 40.19 -13.86 -4.22
CA LEU A 81 41.14 -13.09 -5.01
C LEU A 81 42.46 -13.85 -5.22
N ALA A 82 42.97 -14.49 -4.17
CA ALA A 82 44.17 -15.31 -4.24
C ALA A 82 44.00 -16.46 -5.25
N VAL A 83 42.88 -17.19 -5.18
CA VAL A 83 42.56 -18.27 -6.13
C VAL A 83 42.45 -17.73 -7.56
N ARG A 84 41.73 -16.63 -7.78
CA ARG A 84 41.57 -16.02 -9.12
C ARG A 84 42.85 -15.45 -9.71
N ALA A 85 43.76 -14.98 -8.85
CA ALA A 85 45.05 -14.43 -9.26
C ALA A 85 46.09 -15.52 -9.55
N GLY A 86 45.80 -16.79 -9.23
CA GLY A 86 46.74 -17.90 -9.45
C GLY A 86 48.00 -17.78 -8.60
N VAL A 87 47.90 -17.27 -7.37
CA VAL A 87 49.04 -17.20 -6.45
C VAL A 87 49.47 -18.58 -5.98
N SER A 88 50.67 -18.70 -5.42
CA SER A 88 51.23 -19.99 -5.00
C SER A 88 50.41 -20.67 -3.89
N VAL A 89 50.51 -22.00 -3.80
CA VAL A 89 49.75 -22.81 -2.82
C VAL A 89 50.08 -22.40 -1.39
N GLU A 90 51.34 -22.00 -1.14
CA GLU A 90 51.82 -21.56 0.18
C GLU A 90 51.10 -20.29 0.66
N VAL A 91 50.81 -19.35 -0.25
CA VAL A 91 50.05 -18.13 0.07
C VAL A 91 48.59 -18.45 0.40
N VAL A 92 47.98 -19.39 -0.33
CA VAL A 92 46.61 -19.83 -0.06
C VAL A 92 46.53 -20.55 1.28
N GLN A 93 47.51 -21.40 1.60
CA GLN A 93 47.57 -22.10 2.87
C GLN A 93 47.72 -21.12 4.05
N GLN A 94 48.56 -20.08 3.93
CA GLN A 94 48.68 -19.03 4.95
C GLN A 94 47.38 -18.26 5.20
N LEU A 95 46.59 -18.03 4.15
CA LEU A 95 45.28 -17.38 4.28
C LEU A 95 44.27 -18.29 5.01
N LEU A 96 44.31 -19.60 4.76
CA LEU A 96 43.45 -20.58 5.43
C LEU A 96 43.83 -20.76 6.89
N GLU A 97 45.13 -20.87 7.20
CA GLU A 97 45.65 -20.95 8.57
C GLU A 97 45.32 -19.69 9.38
N ALA A 98 45.20 -18.54 8.70
CA ALA A 98 44.78 -17.29 9.32
C ALA A 98 43.25 -17.16 9.50
N GLY A 99 42.45 -18.10 8.96
CA GLY A 99 41.00 -18.16 9.15
C GLY A 99 40.14 -17.61 8.00
N ALA A 100 40.68 -17.50 6.78
CA ALA A 100 39.90 -17.04 5.63
C ALA A 100 38.79 -18.04 5.23
N CYS A 101 37.58 -17.53 4.98
CA CYS A 101 36.41 -18.35 4.71
C CYS A 101 36.41 -18.94 3.28
N VAL A 102 36.29 -20.26 3.19
CA VAL A 102 36.30 -21.03 1.92
C VAL A 102 35.00 -20.89 1.12
N GLU A 103 33.88 -20.59 1.80
CA GLU A 103 32.55 -20.46 1.19
C GLU A 103 32.12 -19.00 0.98
N ALA A 104 32.99 -18.02 1.26
CA ALA A 104 32.65 -16.63 1.06
C ALA A 104 32.52 -16.32 -0.45
N THR A 105 31.27 -16.16 -0.91
CA THR A 105 30.97 -15.90 -2.33
C THR A 105 31.29 -14.47 -2.72
N GLY A 106 31.94 -14.29 -3.87
CA GLY A 106 32.12 -12.98 -4.48
C GLY A 106 30.83 -12.45 -5.15
N PRO A 107 30.89 -11.28 -5.81
CA PRO A 107 29.76 -10.65 -6.52
C PRO A 107 29.14 -11.49 -7.64
N PHE A 108 29.83 -12.54 -8.08
CA PHE A 108 29.38 -13.47 -9.12
C PHE A 108 28.84 -14.79 -8.55
N GLY A 109 28.63 -14.86 -7.23
CA GLY A 109 28.08 -16.04 -6.55
C GLY A 109 29.04 -17.22 -6.41
N LEU A 110 30.28 -17.11 -6.88
CA LEU A 110 31.28 -18.19 -6.80
C LEU A 110 32.08 -18.10 -5.50
N SER A 111 32.20 -19.23 -4.80
CA SER A 111 33.14 -19.40 -3.68
C SER A 111 34.58 -19.66 -4.18
N PRO A 112 35.61 -19.44 -3.34
CA PRO A 112 36.99 -19.84 -3.64
C PRO A 112 37.12 -21.30 -4.13
N LEU A 113 36.38 -22.24 -3.54
CA LEU A 113 36.40 -23.65 -3.92
C LEU A 113 35.76 -23.88 -5.30
N GLU A 114 34.60 -23.27 -5.55
CA GLU A 114 33.92 -23.37 -6.86
C GLU A 114 34.76 -22.75 -7.98
N GLN A 115 35.45 -21.65 -7.67
CA GLN A 115 36.37 -21.02 -8.60
C GLN A 115 37.58 -21.91 -8.90
N ALA A 116 38.19 -22.55 -7.88
CA ALA A 116 39.28 -23.50 -8.08
C ALA A 116 38.86 -24.70 -8.94
N ARG A 117 37.68 -25.29 -8.67
CA ARG A 117 37.07 -26.38 -9.49
C ARG A 117 36.91 -25.98 -10.95
N LYS A 118 36.35 -24.79 -11.16
CA LYS A 118 36.10 -24.24 -12.49
C LYS A 118 37.40 -24.01 -13.24
N ASP A 119 38.44 -23.53 -12.57
CA ASP A 119 39.74 -23.26 -13.15
C ASP A 119 40.52 -24.57 -13.43
N ALA A 120 40.41 -25.59 -12.57
CA ALA A 120 41.00 -26.91 -12.79
C ALA A 120 40.43 -27.63 -14.03
N GLN A 121 39.15 -27.42 -14.33
CA GLN A 121 38.50 -27.97 -15.53
C GLN A 121 38.80 -27.17 -16.80
N ARG A 122 39.02 -25.85 -16.68
CA ARG A 122 39.11 -24.92 -17.83
C ARG A 122 40.54 -24.60 -18.28
N LEU A 123 41.51 -24.57 -17.36
CA LEU A 123 42.88 -24.13 -17.64
C LEU A 123 43.75 -25.29 -18.15
N SER A 124 44.91 -24.95 -18.75
CA SER A 124 45.91 -25.91 -19.24
C SER A 124 47.33 -25.56 -18.75
N GLY A 125 48.24 -26.53 -18.78
CA GLY A 125 49.63 -26.35 -18.35
C GLY A 125 49.78 -26.18 -16.83
N PRO A 126 50.86 -25.51 -16.35
CA PRO A 126 51.18 -25.38 -14.93
C PRO A 126 50.06 -24.75 -14.08
N ARG A 127 49.23 -23.90 -14.70
CA ARG A 127 48.07 -23.27 -14.03
C ARG A 127 46.92 -24.24 -13.77
N LYS A 128 46.76 -25.28 -14.60
CA LYS A 128 45.79 -26.36 -14.35
C LYS A 128 46.21 -27.19 -13.13
N GLU A 129 47.50 -27.48 -13.03
CA GLU A 129 48.07 -28.25 -11.92
C GLU A 129 47.99 -27.49 -10.60
N LEU A 130 48.24 -26.18 -10.63
CA LEU A 130 48.01 -25.29 -9.48
C LEU A 130 46.53 -25.25 -9.07
N ALA A 131 45.61 -25.08 -10.03
CA ALA A 131 44.17 -25.05 -9.74
C ALA A 131 43.66 -26.40 -9.17
N ALA A 132 44.15 -27.53 -9.68
CA ALA A 132 43.82 -28.86 -9.16
C ALA A 132 44.31 -29.06 -7.72
N ARG A 133 45.52 -28.59 -7.38
CA ARG A 133 46.04 -28.60 -6.01
C ARG A 133 45.25 -27.69 -5.06
N LEU A 134 44.80 -26.53 -5.54
CA LEU A 134 43.96 -25.62 -4.76
C LEU A 134 42.58 -26.23 -4.48
N GLU A 135 41.98 -26.94 -5.45
CA GLU A 135 40.74 -27.68 -5.24
C GLU A 135 40.90 -28.81 -4.20
N GLU A 136 41.99 -29.59 -4.29
CA GLU A 136 42.31 -30.66 -3.35
C GLU A 136 42.47 -30.13 -1.92
N LEU A 137 43.12 -28.96 -1.77
CA LEU A 137 43.38 -28.31 -0.49
C LEU A 137 42.12 -27.69 0.14
N LEU A 138 41.20 -27.16 -0.66
CA LEU A 138 39.99 -26.47 -0.17
C LEU A 138 38.81 -27.43 0.11
N SER A 139 38.73 -28.55 -0.59
CA SER A 139 37.55 -29.45 -0.54
C SER A 139 37.23 -30.04 0.86
N PRO A 140 38.21 -30.48 1.69
CA PRO A 140 37.93 -31.05 3.01
C PRO A 140 37.41 -30.00 4.00
N LEU A 141 37.86 -28.75 3.89
CA LEU A 141 37.58 -27.67 4.85
C LEU A 141 36.11 -27.18 4.78
N ALA A 142 35.51 -27.23 3.59
CA ALA A 142 34.10 -26.87 3.37
C ALA A 142 33.11 -27.81 4.09
N SER A 143 33.53 -29.04 4.39
CA SER A 143 32.65 -30.08 4.97
C SER A 143 32.45 -30.01 6.49
N SER A 144 33.02 -29.02 7.19
CA SER A 144 33.19 -29.05 8.66
C SER A 144 32.55 -27.93 9.51
N LEU A 145 31.71 -27.02 8.97
CA LEU A 145 31.13 -25.93 9.78
C LEU A 145 29.66 -25.58 9.44
N PRO A 146 28.81 -25.24 10.43
CA PRO A 146 27.38 -24.93 10.25
C PRO A 146 27.12 -23.45 9.87
N ALA A 147 26.02 -23.21 9.15
CA ALA A 147 25.69 -21.94 8.52
C ALA A 147 25.03 -20.89 9.44
N GLY A 148 25.39 -19.61 9.30
CA GLY A 148 24.61 -18.48 9.85
C GLY A 148 25.32 -17.13 9.85
N VAL A 149 24.68 -16.14 9.19
CA VAL A 149 24.99 -14.70 9.06
C VAL A 149 25.80 -14.29 7.81
N ASN A 150 25.15 -13.51 6.94
CA ASN A 150 25.71 -12.95 5.70
C ASN A 150 26.64 -11.74 6.00
N PRO A 151 27.93 -11.80 5.62
CA PRO A 151 28.89 -10.70 5.80
C PRO A 151 28.49 -9.38 5.12
N GLN A 152 27.68 -9.42 4.07
CA GLN A 152 27.22 -8.21 3.38
C GLN A 152 26.28 -7.36 4.24
N ASP A 153 25.47 -7.98 5.11
CA ASP A 153 24.58 -7.26 6.02
C ASP A 153 25.35 -6.58 7.15
N GLN A 154 26.41 -7.22 7.67
CA GLN A 154 27.31 -6.61 8.64
C GLN A 154 28.06 -5.40 8.04
N LEU A 155 28.55 -5.52 6.80
CA LEU A 155 29.26 -4.44 6.10
C LEU A 155 28.32 -3.25 5.78
N ARG A 156 27.05 -3.52 5.45
CA ARG A 156 26.02 -2.50 5.22
C ARG A 156 25.74 -1.72 6.51
N MET A 157 25.51 -2.42 7.62
CA MET A 157 25.26 -1.80 8.93
C MET A 157 26.46 -0.96 9.41
N LEU A 158 27.69 -1.42 9.15
CA LEU A 158 28.90 -0.67 9.50
C LEU A 158 29.02 0.64 8.68
N ARG A 159 28.77 0.56 7.36
CA ARG A 159 28.83 1.73 6.45
C ARG A 159 27.75 2.76 6.77
N GLU A 160 26.55 2.32 7.14
CA GLU A 160 25.46 3.20 7.61
C GLU A 160 25.81 3.89 8.93
N SER A 161 26.43 3.16 9.87
CA SER A 161 26.86 3.70 11.17
C SER A 161 27.97 4.75 11.02
N VAL A 162 28.96 4.50 10.15
CA VAL A 162 30.05 5.45 9.84
C VAL A 162 29.52 6.69 9.11
N GLY A 163 28.63 6.52 8.13
CA GLY A 163 27.98 7.62 7.43
C GLY A 163 27.20 8.54 8.38
N ARG A 164 26.42 7.98 9.32
CA ARG A 164 25.62 8.75 10.28
C ARG A 164 26.44 9.40 11.40
N LYS A 165 27.48 8.71 11.93
CA LYS A 165 28.21 9.17 13.13
C LYS A 165 29.44 10.03 12.84
N LEU A 166 30.02 9.96 11.64
CA LEU A 166 31.22 10.74 11.27
C LEU A 166 30.95 11.80 10.20
N LEU A 167 30.24 11.44 9.13
CA LEU A 167 30.07 12.34 7.99
C LEU A 167 29.10 13.49 8.31
N VAL A 168 28.00 13.17 9.02
CA VAL A 168 26.98 14.15 9.39
C VAL A 168 27.56 15.25 10.28
N PRO A 169 28.23 14.96 11.42
CA PRO A 169 28.80 16.01 12.25
C PRO A 169 29.79 16.90 11.51
N ILE A 170 30.72 16.33 10.73
CA ILE A 170 31.76 17.10 10.02
C ILE A 170 31.12 18.08 9.01
N LEU A 171 30.12 17.62 8.25
CA LEU A 171 29.44 18.45 7.24
C LEU A 171 28.46 19.47 7.85
N THR A 172 27.99 19.25 9.08
CA THR A 172 27.14 20.20 9.81
C THR A 172 27.93 21.20 10.65
N THR A 173 29.13 20.84 11.10
CA THR A 173 29.95 21.66 12.01
C THR A 173 30.86 22.64 11.26
N TYR A 174 31.37 22.26 10.08
CA TYR A 174 32.28 23.11 9.31
C TYR A 174 31.59 23.63 8.03
N PRO A 175 31.54 24.95 7.78
CA PRO A 175 31.17 25.44 6.45
C PRO A 175 32.20 24.97 5.42
N ALA A 176 31.78 24.69 4.18
CA ALA A 176 32.60 23.96 3.20
C ALA A 176 33.95 24.60 2.86
N ASN A 177 34.06 25.92 3.05
CA ASN A 177 35.25 26.75 2.87
C ASN A 177 36.16 26.85 4.12
N ALA A 178 35.81 26.20 5.22
CA ALA A 178 36.56 26.21 6.49
C ALA A 178 36.89 24.79 7.00
N ILE A 179 36.78 23.76 6.15
CA ILE A 179 37.22 22.40 6.50
C ILE A 179 38.76 22.39 6.49
N PRO A 180 39.42 21.98 7.59
CA PRO A 180 40.88 21.89 7.65
C PRO A 180 41.46 20.97 6.56
N ALA A 181 42.60 21.35 5.97
CA ALA A 181 43.22 20.62 4.85
C ALA A 181 43.49 19.14 5.17
N GLU A 182 43.77 18.84 6.44
CA GLU A 182 44.02 17.49 6.97
C GLU A 182 42.75 16.63 7.00
N LEU A 183 41.57 17.24 7.12
CA LEU A 183 40.26 16.56 7.10
C LEU A 183 39.73 16.35 5.67
N LEU A 184 40.15 17.18 4.71
CA LEU A 184 39.71 17.08 3.31
C LEU A 184 40.10 15.73 2.67
N GLU A 185 41.32 15.26 2.89
CA GLU A 185 41.82 14.00 2.32
C GLU A 185 41.08 12.79 2.91
N THR A 186 40.76 12.85 4.21
CA THR A 186 39.97 11.84 4.92
C THR A 186 38.52 11.81 4.43
N LEU A 187 37.91 12.97 4.23
CA LEU A 187 36.57 13.12 3.66
C LEU A 187 36.47 12.55 2.24
N GLN A 188 37.48 12.79 1.41
CA GLN A 188 37.54 12.27 0.05
C GLN A 188 37.54 10.74 0.04
N LEU A 189 38.38 10.12 0.86
CA LEU A 189 38.46 8.65 0.97
C LEU A 189 37.16 8.05 1.51
N LEU A 190 36.55 8.70 2.51
CA LEU A 190 35.24 8.28 3.05
C LEU A 190 34.16 8.31 1.96
N LEU A 191 33.99 9.43 1.25
CA LEU A 191 32.99 9.56 0.19
C LEU A 191 33.18 8.55 -0.95
N LEU A 192 34.43 8.21 -1.28
CA LEU A 192 34.75 7.19 -2.27
C LEU A 192 34.50 5.75 -1.76
N SER A 193 34.57 5.52 -0.46
CA SER A 193 34.38 4.21 0.16
C SER A 193 32.91 3.85 0.46
N LEU A 194 32.01 4.85 0.48
CA LEU A 194 30.60 4.64 0.76
C LEU A 194 29.87 3.96 -0.41
N ASP A 195 28.92 3.10 -0.06
CA ASP A 195 28.05 2.42 -1.01
C ASP A 195 27.07 3.41 -1.67
N PHE A 196 26.61 3.07 -2.88
CA PHE A 196 25.63 3.86 -3.62
C PHE A 196 24.35 4.14 -2.84
N GLN A 197 23.82 3.16 -2.10
CA GLN A 197 22.59 3.33 -1.30
C GLN A 197 22.80 4.26 -0.11
N VAL A 198 23.98 4.23 0.52
CA VAL A 198 24.32 5.13 1.63
C VAL A 198 24.53 6.56 1.14
N LEU A 199 25.20 6.74 -0.01
CA LEU A 199 25.33 8.04 -0.67
C LEU A 199 23.97 8.61 -1.10
N LYS A 200 23.07 7.75 -1.58
CA LYS A 200 21.68 8.10 -1.91
C LYS A 200 20.90 8.57 -0.67
N PHE A 201 21.00 7.83 0.44
CA PHE A 201 20.38 8.19 1.73
C PHE A 201 20.87 9.56 2.24
N LEU A 202 22.19 9.80 2.24
CA LEU A 202 22.79 11.07 2.65
C LEU A 202 22.38 12.24 1.73
N ALA A 203 22.18 11.98 0.43
CA ALA A 203 21.68 12.97 -0.52
C ALA A 203 20.20 13.33 -0.29
N SER A 204 19.36 12.34 0.04
CA SER A 204 17.94 12.55 0.34
C SER A 204 17.67 13.21 1.71
N ALA A 205 18.54 13.02 2.70
CA ALA A 205 18.40 13.56 4.05
C ALA A 205 18.70 15.08 4.19
N ALA A 206 18.71 15.83 3.08
CA ALA A 206 19.04 17.27 3.00
C ALA A 206 20.47 17.70 3.37
N ILE A 207 21.36 16.78 3.76
CA ILE A 207 22.75 17.08 4.19
C ILE A 207 23.64 17.53 3.01
N LEU A 208 23.30 17.14 1.77
CA LEU A 208 24.03 17.53 0.55
C LEU A 208 23.34 18.64 -0.26
N LYS A 209 22.27 19.29 0.25
CA LYS A 209 21.52 20.33 -0.49
C LYS A 209 22.32 21.62 -0.71
N SER A 210 23.43 21.84 -0.01
CA SER A 210 24.39 22.92 -0.28
C SER A 210 25.41 22.55 -1.38
N ALA A 211 25.04 21.72 -2.37
CA ALA A 211 25.93 21.21 -3.41
C ALA A 211 26.66 22.29 -4.26
N SER A 212 26.33 23.57 -4.12
CA SER A 212 27.13 24.70 -4.61
C SER A 212 28.46 24.85 -3.86
N SER A 213 28.49 24.56 -2.56
CA SER A 213 29.65 24.72 -1.67
C SER A 213 30.67 23.58 -1.78
N LEU A 214 30.25 22.38 -2.22
CA LEU A 214 31.15 21.24 -2.46
C LEU A 214 31.89 21.31 -3.81
N ARG A 215 31.45 22.15 -4.75
CA ARG A 215 32.13 22.35 -6.05
C ARG A 215 33.49 23.03 -5.92
N ALA A 216 33.76 23.69 -4.79
CA ALA A 216 35.03 24.36 -4.50
C ALA A 216 36.13 23.42 -3.97
N LEU A 217 35.82 22.16 -3.68
CA LEU A 217 36.80 21.17 -3.21
C LEU A 217 37.63 20.63 -4.40
N PRO A 218 38.95 20.41 -4.26
CA PRO A 218 39.86 20.07 -5.35
C PRO A 218 39.70 18.64 -5.92
N PHE A 219 38.60 17.94 -5.61
CA PHE A 219 38.44 16.51 -5.82
C PHE A 219 37.45 16.17 -6.94
N ARG A 220 37.87 16.41 -8.18
CA ARG A 220 37.05 16.26 -9.39
C ARG A 220 36.36 14.89 -9.52
N ALA A 221 37.04 13.78 -9.24
CA ALA A 221 36.49 12.42 -9.39
C ALA A 221 35.42 12.04 -8.35
N ALA A 222 35.62 12.40 -7.08
CA ALA A 222 34.64 12.18 -6.02
C ALA A 222 33.41 13.07 -6.23
N MET A 223 33.62 14.32 -6.63
CA MET A 223 32.56 15.27 -6.97
C MET A 223 31.81 14.91 -8.24
N GLU A 224 32.44 14.26 -9.22
CA GLU A 224 31.75 13.69 -10.39
C GLU A 224 30.90 12.46 -10.02
N ARG A 225 31.34 11.63 -9.06
CA ARG A 225 30.55 10.50 -8.56
C ARG A 225 29.37 10.97 -7.72
N VAL A 226 29.59 11.88 -6.75
CA VAL A 226 28.52 12.53 -5.99
C VAL A 226 27.61 13.33 -6.91
N GLY A 227 28.14 14.07 -7.88
CA GLY A 227 27.38 14.82 -8.86
C GLY A 227 26.61 13.95 -9.86
N ARG A 228 27.10 12.75 -10.21
CA ARG A 228 26.32 11.74 -10.95
C ARG A 228 25.20 11.17 -10.10
N ILE A 229 25.45 10.88 -8.82
CA ILE A 229 24.43 10.37 -7.89
C ILE A 229 23.39 11.44 -7.57
N VAL A 230 23.78 12.68 -7.33
CA VAL A 230 22.87 13.84 -7.18
C VAL A 230 22.12 14.08 -8.47
N ARG A 231 22.72 13.92 -9.65
CA ARG A 231 21.98 13.94 -10.92
C ARG A 231 21.07 12.73 -11.12
N HIS A 232 21.38 11.56 -10.55
CA HIS A 232 20.54 10.36 -10.63
C HIS A 232 19.39 10.43 -9.62
N VAL A 233 19.64 10.99 -8.43
CA VAL A 233 18.67 11.37 -7.42
C VAL A 233 17.82 12.52 -7.93
N ASN A 234 18.38 13.54 -8.58
CA ASN A 234 17.67 14.64 -9.24
C ASN A 234 17.19 14.31 -10.67
N ALA A 235 17.44 13.11 -11.19
CA ALA A 235 16.77 12.57 -12.38
C ALA A 235 15.60 11.69 -11.94
N GLY A 236 15.68 11.07 -10.76
CA GLY A 236 14.52 10.55 -10.03
C GLY A 236 13.70 11.63 -9.30
N ILE A 237 14.28 12.82 -9.09
CA ILE A 237 13.66 14.09 -8.67
C ILE A 237 13.86 15.12 -9.80
N SER A 238 13.94 14.65 -11.05
CA SER A 238 13.32 15.45 -12.09
C SER A 238 11.85 15.46 -11.67
N PRO A 239 11.05 16.51 -11.93
CA PRO A 239 9.66 16.18 -12.17
C PRO A 239 9.77 15.04 -13.18
N GLN A 240 9.35 13.82 -12.81
CA GLN A 240 8.77 12.99 -13.85
C GLN A 240 7.87 13.99 -14.52
N ALA A 241 8.22 14.37 -15.76
CA ALA A 241 7.29 15.07 -16.61
C ALA A 241 6.03 14.26 -16.37
N THR A 242 5.07 14.86 -15.67
CA THR A 242 3.79 14.22 -15.44
C THR A 242 3.45 13.72 -16.81
N ALA A 243 3.37 12.40 -17.00
CA ALA A 243 2.85 11.88 -18.26
C ALA A 243 1.60 12.72 -18.47
N SER A 244 1.61 13.58 -19.49
CA SER A 244 0.73 14.75 -19.52
C SER A 244 -0.66 14.26 -19.19
N ASP A 245 -1.29 14.83 -18.16
CA ASP A 245 -2.61 14.38 -17.70
C ASP A 245 -3.46 14.11 -18.94
N SER A 246 -4.12 12.95 -18.99
CA SER A 246 -5.06 12.71 -20.07
C SER A 246 -6.11 13.82 -20.07
N ALA A 247 -6.70 14.08 -21.24
CA ALA A 247 -7.66 15.17 -21.39
C ALA A 247 -8.81 15.08 -20.36
N VAL A 248 -9.27 13.86 -20.05
CA VAL A 248 -10.31 13.61 -19.04
C VAL A 248 -9.85 13.92 -17.62
N VAL A 249 -8.60 13.60 -17.25
CA VAL A 249 -8.06 13.91 -15.92
C VAL A 249 -7.83 15.41 -15.77
N ALA A 250 -7.37 16.08 -16.83
CA ALA A 250 -7.22 17.52 -16.85
C ALA A 250 -8.57 18.23 -16.68
N ASP A 251 -9.61 17.77 -17.38
CA ASP A 251 -10.97 18.29 -17.24
C ASP A 251 -11.53 18.04 -15.82
N LEU A 252 -11.39 16.81 -15.31
CA LEU A 252 -11.80 16.45 -13.96
C LEU A 252 -11.11 17.32 -12.89
N LYS A 253 -9.79 17.54 -13.01
CA LYS A 253 -9.04 18.47 -12.14
C LYS A 253 -9.56 19.90 -12.27
N GLY A 254 -9.90 20.35 -13.47
CA GLY A 254 -10.53 21.66 -13.71
C GLY A 254 -11.85 21.82 -12.95
N LYS A 255 -12.75 20.84 -13.10
CA LYS A 255 -14.07 20.82 -12.43
C LYS A 255 -13.93 20.77 -10.91
N ILE A 256 -13.13 19.84 -10.37
CA ILE A 256 -12.88 19.73 -8.93
C ILE A 256 -12.26 21.02 -8.38
N SER A 257 -11.29 21.63 -9.08
CA SER A 257 -10.67 22.88 -8.65
C SER A 257 -11.67 24.03 -8.54
N LYS A 258 -12.59 24.16 -9.51
CA LYS A 258 -13.66 25.16 -9.46
C LYS A 258 -14.58 24.92 -8.27
N LEU A 259 -15.13 23.71 -8.14
CA LEU A 259 -16.07 23.36 -7.08
C LEU A 259 -15.44 23.43 -5.68
N ALA A 260 -14.17 23.04 -5.54
CA ALA A 260 -13.44 23.14 -4.29
C ALA A 260 -13.28 24.59 -3.82
N LYS A 261 -13.12 25.55 -4.74
CA LYS A 261 -13.10 26.99 -4.38
C LYS A 261 -14.44 27.42 -3.79
N GLU A 262 -15.54 27.05 -4.45
CA GLU A 262 -16.91 27.38 -4.00
C GLU A 262 -17.20 26.74 -2.64
N LYS A 263 -16.88 25.45 -2.47
CA LYS A 263 -17.09 24.71 -1.21
C LYS A 263 -16.20 25.22 -0.07
N ASN A 264 -14.96 25.60 -0.35
CA ASN A 264 -14.10 26.21 0.68
C ASN A 264 -14.64 27.59 1.11
N ALA A 265 -15.18 28.39 0.17
CA ALA A 265 -15.82 29.66 0.51
C ALA A 265 -17.08 29.44 1.36
N LEU A 266 -17.94 28.49 0.99
CA LEU A 266 -19.12 28.10 1.77
C LEU A 266 -18.73 27.63 3.17
N LYS A 267 -17.74 26.74 3.30
CA LYS A 267 -17.24 26.25 4.58
C LYS A 267 -16.71 27.39 5.45
N ALA A 268 -15.95 28.32 4.88
CA ALA A 268 -15.43 29.48 5.59
C ALA A 268 -16.56 30.40 6.08
N ASP A 269 -17.57 30.64 5.26
CA ASP A 269 -18.75 31.44 5.61
C ASP A 269 -19.58 30.77 6.73
N LEU A 270 -19.86 29.47 6.60
CA LEU A 270 -20.56 28.69 7.62
C LEU A 270 -19.85 28.73 8.97
N LEU A 271 -18.53 28.54 8.99
CA LEU A 271 -17.76 28.61 10.24
C LEU A 271 -17.74 30.03 10.83
N LYS A 272 -17.68 31.06 9.99
CA LYS A 272 -17.68 32.46 10.43
C LYS A 272 -19.02 32.89 11.01
N ASN A 273 -20.12 32.54 10.35
CA ASN A 273 -21.47 33.06 10.67
C ASN A 273 -22.27 32.11 11.57
N HIS A 274 -21.95 30.81 11.55
CA HIS A 274 -22.74 29.76 12.21
C HIS A 274 -21.88 28.74 12.97
N GLY A 275 -20.58 28.96 13.15
CA GLY A 275 -19.67 27.98 13.77
C GLY A 275 -20.00 27.62 15.24
N ASP A 276 -20.75 28.47 15.94
CA ASP A 276 -21.21 28.25 17.32
C ASP A 276 -22.64 27.66 17.41
N ARG A 277 -23.31 27.49 16.26
CA ARG A 277 -24.70 27.03 16.21
C ARG A 277 -24.77 25.52 16.43
N LYS A 278 -25.68 25.10 17.30
CA LYS A 278 -25.95 23.67 17.55
C LYS A 278 -26.60 23.03 16.33
N VAL A 279 -26.05 21.90 15.89
CA VAL A 279 -26.64 21.04 14.85
C VAL A 279 -27.46 19.89 15.45
N GLN A 280 -27.08 19.45 16.66
CA GLN A 280 -27.74 18.37 17.42
C GLN A 280 -27.29 18.45 18.89
N ASP A 281 -28.13 18.00 19.83
CA ASP A 281 -27.70 17.74 21.20
C ASP A 281 -27.14 16.31 21.35
N LEU A 282 -25.98 16.16 22.00
CA LEU A 282 -25.37 14.88 22.29
C LEU A 282 -25.95 14.29 23.58
N THR A 283 -26.41 13.04 23.54
CA THR A 283 -26.95 12.33 24.70
C THR A 283 -26.00 11.24 25.22
N VAL A 284 -26.22 10.78 26.45
CA VAL A 284 -25.52 9.62 27.03
C VAL A 284 -25.73 8.37 26.17
N GLU A 285 -26.94 8.17 25.65
CA GLU A 285 -27.26 7.04 24.78
C GLU A 285 -26.43 7.07 23.49
N MET A 286 -26.30 8.25 22.86
CA MET A 286 -25.49 8.42 21.66
C MET A 286 -24.00 8.16 21.92
N ALA A 287 -23.48 8.62 23.06
CA ALA A 287 -22.08 8.43 23.43
C ALA A 287 -21.74 6.96 23.74
N ILE A 288 -22.64 6.24 24.43
CA ILE A 288 -22.43 4.83 24.81
C ILE A 288 -22.69 3.88 23.64
N ASN A 289 -23.73 4.12 22.84
CA ASN A 289 -24.15 3.22 21.77
C ASN A 289 -23.46 3.52 20.43
N GLY A 290 -22.15 3.80 20.47
CA GLY A 290 -21.31 3.89 19.26
C GLY A 290 -21.67 5.03 18.32
N ALA A 291 -21.97 6.22 18.85
CA ALA A 291 -22.33 7.40 18.06
C ALA A 291 -23.57 7.21 17.17
N ARG A 292 -24.50 6.34 17.59
CA ARG A 292 -25.77 6.12 16.88
C ARG A 292 -26.50 7.43 16.63
N ALA A 293 -26.74 7.76 15.37
CA ALA A 293 -27.41 8.98 14.90
C ALA A 293 -26.71 10.30 15.28
N VAL A 294 -25.42 10.29 15.59
CA VAL A 294 -24.63 11.50 15.85
C VAL A 294 -24.21 12.16 14.53
N LYS A 295 -24.64 13.41 14.33
CA LYS A 295 -24.24 14.23 13.18
C LYS A 295 -22.89 14.92 13.47
N CYS A 296 -21.79 14.27 13.10
CA CYS A 296 -20.43 14.76 13.41
C CYS A 296 -19.45 14.77 12.22
N MET A 297 -19.89 14.43 11.01
CA MET A 297 -19.04 14.33 9.83
C MET A 297 -19.68 15.01 8.61
N VAL A 298 -18.83 15.51 7.72
CA VAL A 298 -19.24 16.09 6.44
C VAL A 298 -18.90 15.10 5.32
N THR A 299 -19.93 14.60 4.65
CA THR A 299 -19.82 13.76 3.45
C THR A 299 -20.51 14.48 2.30
N GLU A 300 -19.81 14.59 1.17
CA GLU A 300 -20.25 15.37 0.01
C GLU A 300 -20.84 14.48 -1.09
N THR A 301 -20.48 13.20 -1.10
CA THR A 301 -20.73 12.27 -2.20
C THR A 301 -22.16 11.72 -2.23
N SER A 302 -22.71 11.37 -1.08
CA SER A 302 -24.05 10.80 -0.97
C SER A 302 -24.74 11.18 0.35
N ASP A 303 -26.07 11.13 0.33
CA ASP A 303 -26.95 11.44 1.48
C ASP A 303 -28.20 10.55 1.42
N LEU A 304 -28.67 10.10 2.59
CA LEU A 304 -29.81 9.19 2.73
C LEU A 304 -31.08 9.96 3.16
N ASP A 305 -32.07 10.03 2.27
CA ASP A 305 -33.42 10.41 2.67
C ASP A 305 -34.20 9.18 3.16
N ALA A 306 -34.92 9.35 4.27
CA ALA A 306 -35.66 8.25 4.89
C ALA A 306 -36.81 7.71 4.03
N ASN A 307 -37.30 8.46 3.05
CA ASN A 307 -38.43 8.07 2.19
C ASN A 307 -37.99 7.67 0.79
N SER A 308 -37.05 8.41 0.18
CA SER A 308 -36.61 8.17 -1.20
C SER A 308 -35.33 7.34 -1.31
N GLY A 309 -34.63 7.07 -0.20
CA GLY A 309 -33.43 6.27 -0.19
C GLY A 309 -32.14 7.06 -0.39
N ILE A 310 -31.07 6.33 -0.71
CA ILE A 310 -29.75 6.94 -0.93
C ILE A 310 -29.74 7.72 -2.23
N SER A 311 -29.08 8.88 -2.23
CA SER A 311 -28.85 9.71 -3.41
C SER A 311 -27.36 9.93 -3.64
N TYR A 312 -26.93 9.99 -4.90
CA TYR A 312 -25.58 10.37 -5.29
C TYR A 312 -25.60 11.81 -5.77
N ARG A 313 -24.97 12.72 -5.01
CA ARG A 313 -25.00 14.16 -5.30
C ARG A 313 -26.42 14.69 -5.55
N HIS A 314 -27.36 14.26 -4.70
CA HIS A 314 -28.79 14.60 -4.76
C HIS A 314 -29.57 13.99 -5.93
N LEU A 315 -28.96 13.15 -6.78
CA LEU A 315 -29.70 12.33 -7.75
C LEU A 315 -30.13 11.02 -7.09
N SER A 316 -31.41 10.65 -7.22
CA SER A 316 -31.91 9.36 -6.76
C SER A 316 -31.25 8.22 -7.55
N LEU A 317 -31.14 7.01 -6.98
CA LEU A 317 -30.52 5.90 -7.71
C LEU A 317 -31.29 5.48 -8.98
N TYR A 318 -32.59 5.74 -9.04
CA TYR A 318 -33.37 5.55 -10.27
C TYR A 318 -32.90 6.54 -11.35
N ASP A 319 -32.71 7.81 -11.00
CA ASP A 319 -32.22 8.84 -11.92
C ASP A 319 -30.76 8.59 -12.30
N VAL A 320 -29.92 8.15 -11.34
CA VAL A 320 -28.54 7.73 -11.61
C VAL A 320 -28.52 6.61 -12.66
N ASN A 321 -29.30 5.54 -12.48
CA ASN A 321 -29.33 4.45 -13.46
C ASN A 321 -29.90 4.90 -14.82
N LYS A 322 -30.84 5.84 -14.82
CA LYS A 322 -31.48 6.36 -16.03
C LYS A 322 -30.59 7.32 -16.82
N GLU A 323 -29.98 8.30 -16.16
CA GLU A 323 -29.31 9.44 -16.77
C GLU A 323 -27.83 9.21 -17.05
N LEU A 324 -27.16 8.36 -16.27
CA LEU A 324 -25.75 8.06 -16.53
C LEU A 324 -25.57 7.28 -17.84
N PRO A 325 -24.46 7.52 -18.57
CA PRO A 325 -24.05 6.74 -19.72
C PRO A 325 -24.00 5.23 -19.45
N LYS A 326 -24.29 4.46 -20.49
CA LYS A 326 -24.41 3.00 -20.45
C LYS A 326 -23.46 2.39 -21.48
N ALA A 327 -23.12 1.12 -21.31
CA ALA A 327 -22.41 0.39 -22.36
C ALA A 327 -23.26 0.36 -23.65
N PRO A 328 -22.63 0.29 -24.85
CA PRO A 328 -23.38 0.14 -26.09
C PRO A 328 -24.33 -1.06 -26.07
N GLY A 329 -25.64 -0.80 -26.14
CA GLY A 329 -26.69 -1.82 -26.04
C GLY A 329 -27.03 -2.28 -24.62
N GLY A 330 -26.32 -1.77 -23.60
CA GLY A 330 -26.61 -2.01 -22.18
C GLY A 330 -27.74 -1.13 -21.64
N LYS A 331 -28.26 -1.54 -20.48
CA LYS A 331 -29.37 -0.89 -19.75
C LYS A 331 -28.92 -0.35 -18.39
N CYS A 332 -27.81 -0.83 -17.85
CA CYS A 332 -27.29 -0.42 -16.55
C CYS A 332 -26.25 0.69 -16.70
N ALA A 333 -26.34 1.69 -15.82
CA ALA A 333 -25.36 2.78 -15.77
C ALA A 333 -23.94 2.28 -15.49
N LEU A 334 -22.96 2.91 -16.13
CA LEU A 334 -21.54 2.58 -15.95
C LEU A 334 -21.00 3.12 -14.61
N PRO A 335 -20.27 2.30 -13.82
CA PRO A 335 -19.66 2.76 -12.56
C PRO A 335 -18.66 3.91 -12.73
N GLU A 336 -17.99 4.02 -13.88
CA GLU A 336 -17.15 5.17 -14.22
C GLU A 336 -17.95 6.48 -14.21
N GLY A 337 -19.18 6.43 -14.71
CA GLY A 337 -20.11 7.57 -14.68
C GLY A 337 -20.56 7.90 -13.26
N ALA A 338 -20.80 6.88 -12.42
CA ALA A 338 -21.12 7.08 -11.02
C ALA A 338 -19.96 7.74 -10.26
N PHE A 339 -18.72 7.31 -10.49
CA PHE A 339 -17.54 7.93 -9.89
C PHE A 339 -17.37 9.39 -10.33
N TRP A 340 -17.59 9.70 -11.62
CA TRP A 340 -17.60 11.07 -12.12
C TRP A 340 -18.65 11.93 -11.40
N LEU A 341 -19.88 11.43 -11.29
CA LEU A 341 -20.96 12.11 -10.58
C LEU A 341 -20.56 12.36 -9.13
N LEU A 342 -20.07 11.36 -8.40
CA LEU A 342 -19.64 11.50 -7.00
C LEU A 342 -18.53 12.55 -6.84
N LEU A 343 -17.62 12.69 -7.81
CA LEU A 343 -16.57 13.70 -7.80
C LEU A 343 -17.04 15.10 -8.17
N THR A 344 -17.93 15.24 -9.15
CA THR A 344 -18.24 16.54 -9.79
C THR A 344 -19.62 17.08 -9.43
N GLY A 345 -20.56 16.23 -9.03
CA GLY A 345 -21.97 16.60 -8.92
C GLY A 345 -22.69 16.77 -10.26
N GLU A 346 -22.02 16.46 -11.37
CA GLU A 346 -22.56 16.59 -12.73
C GLU A 346 -22.75 15.19 -13.36
N VAL A 347 -23.82 15.03 -14.13
CA VAL A 347 -24.00 13.85 -14.99
C VAL A 347 -22.98 13.95 -16.14
N PRO A 348 -22.08 12.97 -16.30
CA PRO A 348 -21.09 12.99 -17.37
C PRO A 348 -21.72 12.70 -18.73
N THR A 349 -21.11 13.28 -19.75
CA THR A 349 -21.31 12.94 -21.16
C THR A 349 -20.69 11.58 -21.50
N GLU A 350 -21.14 10.98 -22.60
CA GLU A 350 -20.56 9.75 -23.17
C GLU A 350 -19.04 9.86 -23.41
N LEU A 351 -18.56 11.04 -23.81
CA LEU A 351 -17.13 11.27 -24.05
C LEU A 351 -16.32 11.33 -22.75
N GLU A 352 -16.86 11.94 -21.70
CA GLU A 352 -16.23 11.96 -20.37
C GLU A 352 -16.15 10.54 -19.79
N VAL A 353 -17.23 9.75 -19.87
CA VAL A 353 -17.23 8.35 -19.40
C VAL A 353 -16.25 7.49 -20.20
N LYS A 354 -16.25 7.61 -21.53
CA LYS A 354 -15.27 6.91 -22.37
C LYS A 354 -13.83 7.28 -22.00
N GLY A 355 -13.57 8.57 -21.79
CA GLY A 355 -12.27 9.04 -21.32
C GLY A 355 -11.88 8.41 -19.99
N MET A 356 -12.82 8.32 -19.04
CA MET A 356 -12.60 7.68 -17.74
C MET A 356 -12.26 6.19 -17.89
N THR A 357 -13.00 5.44 -18.71
CA THR A 357 -12.71 4.03 -19.00
C THR A 357 -11.29 3.87 -19.57
N GLU A 358 -10.91 4.67 -20.57
CA GLU A 358 -9.56 4.66 -21.16
C GLU A 358 -8.48 5.01 -20.13
N GLU A 359 -8.77 5.94 -19.21
CA GLU A 359 -7.85 6.33 -18.14
C GLU A 359 -7.64 5.20 -17.13
N LEU A 360 -8.71 4.51 -16.72
CA LEU A 360 -8.62 3.36 -15.82
C LEU A 360 -7.85 2.22 -16.48
N HIS A 361 -8.04 1.97 -17.77
CA HIS A 361 -7.25 0.96 -18.50
C HIS A 361 -5.75 1.24 -18.49
N LYS A 362 -5.33 2.49 -18.67
CA LYS A 362 -3.91 2.87 -18.62
C LYS A 362 -3.27 2.62 -17.25
N ARG A 363 -4.08 2.63 -16.18
CA ARG A 363 -3.64 2.53 -14.79
C ARG A 363 -3.76 1.11 -14.21
N ALA A 364 -4.43 0.20 -14.89
CA ALA A 364 -4.77 -1.14 -14.38
C ALA A 364 -3.57 -2.11 -14.21
N THR A 365 -2.38 -1.74 -14.68
CA THR A 365 -1.19 -2.60 -14.56
C THR A 365 -0.79 -2.79 -13.10
N ILE A 366 -0.67 -4.05 -12.69
CA ILE A 366 -0.25 -4.42 -11.33
C ILE A 366 1.26 -4.69 -11.29
N PRO A 367 2.00 -4.08 -10.33
CA PRO A 367 3.41 -4.38 -10.14
C PRO A 367 3.63 -5.87 -9.79
N PRO A 368 4.66 -6.55 -10.36
CA PRO A 368 4.90 -7.97 -10.11
C PRO A 368 5.07 -8.34 -8.63
N ASN A 369 5.63 -7.44 -7.81
CA ASN A 369 5.78 -7.67 -6.38
C ASN A 369 4.44 -7.74 -5.64
N VAL A 370 3.39 -7.06 -6.12
CA VAL A 370 2.05 -7.13 -5.53
C VAL A 370 1.43 -8.50 -5.82
N MET A 371 1.55 -8.97 -7.07
CA MET A 371 1.12 -10.32 -7.43
C MET A 371 1.86 -11.40 -6.63
N ALA A 372 3.19 -11.28 -6.50
CA ALA A 372 3.99 -12.19 -5.68
C ALA A 372 3.59 -12.15 -4.19
N THR A 373 3.21 -10.98 -3.67
CA THR A 373 2.72 -10.84 -2.29
C THR A 373 1.41 -11.63 -2.10
N ILE A 374 0.45 -11.50 -3.02
CA ILE A 374 -0.80 -12.27 -2.99
C ILE A 374 -0.50 -13.77 -3.05
N ASP A 375 0.40 -14.17 -3.97
CA ASP A 375 0.76 -15.58 -4.17
C ASP A 375 1.46 -16.20 -2.96
N SER A 376 2.15 -15.39 -2.15
CA SER A 376 2.85 -15.84 -0.93
C SER A 376 1.94 -16.15 0.27
N LEU A 377 0.70 -15.65 0.26
CA LEU A 377 -0.28 -15.93 1.32
C LEU A 377 -0.76 -17.38 1.22
N PRO A 378 -1.10 -18.07 2.32
CA PRO A 378 -1.79 -19.36 2.24
C PRO A 378 -3.09 -19.25 1.42
N ILE A 379 -3.46 -20.30 0.67
CA ILE A 379 -4.62 -20.28 -0.25
C ILE A 379 -5.95 -20.11 0.49
N GLU A 380 -6.00 -20.62 1.72
CA GLU A 380 -7.12 -20.53 2.66
C GLU A 380 -7.26 -19.16 3.34
N THR A 381 -6.32 -18.23 3.10
CA THR A 381 -6.39 -16.87 3.63
C THR A 381 -7.68 -16.21 3.17
N HIS A 382 -8.45 -15.64 4.09
CA HIS A 382 -9.74 -15.01 3.77
C HIS A 382 -9.60 -13.97 2.63
N PRO A 383 -10.50 -13.95 1.62
CA PRO A 383 -10.37 -13.05 0.46
C PRO A 383 -10.21 -11.57 0.81
N MET A 384 -10.94 -11.07 1.82
CA MET A 384 -10.79 -9.68 2.30
C MET A 384 -9.42 -9.40 2.92
N THR A 385 -8.79 -10.39 3.55
CA THR A 385 -7.42 -10.27 4.07
C THR A 385 -6.43 -10.19 2.91
N GLN A 386 -6.57 -11.05 1.89
CA GLN A 386 -5.74 -10.98 0.69
C GLN A 386 -5.86 -9.62 -0.01
N LEU A 387 -7.09 -9.07 -0.11
CA LEU A 387 -7.35 -7.76 -0.71
C LEU A 387 -6.70 -6.62 0.10
N SER A 388 -6.84 -6.66 1.43
CA SER A 388 -6.25 -5.64 2.33
C SER A 388 -4.72 -5.62 2.23
N VAL A 389 -4.09 -6.80 2.23
CA VAL A 389 -2.63 -6.94 2.04
C VAL A 389 -2.20 -6.40 0.68
N SER A 390 -3.01 -6.62 -0.37
CA SER A 390 -2.73 -6.12 -1.71
C SER A 390 -2.72 -4.59 -1.79
N MET A 391 -3.66 -3.93 -1.11
CA MET A 391 -3.68 -2.46 -1.02
C MET A 391 -2.42 -1.93 -0.34
N LEU A 392 -1.98 -2.57 0.75
CA LEU A 392 -0.73 -2.22 1.43
C LEU A 392 0.51 -2.47 0.57
N ALA A 393 0.51 -3.54 -0.23
CA ALA A 393 1.60 -3.83 -1.16
C ALA A 393 1.69 -2.79 -2.31
N LEU A 394 0.56 -2.23 -2.74
CA LEU A 394 0.49 -1.14 -3.72
C LEU A 394 0.95 0.22 -3.16
N GLN A 395 0.86 0.42 -1.84
CA GLN A 395 1.15 1.70 -1.18
C GLN A 395 2.53 2.26 -1.51
N LYS A 396 3.54 1.40 -1.75
CA LYS A 396 4.90 1.81 -2.12
C LYS A 396 4.92 2.80 -3.31
N ASP A 397 3.97 2.67 -4.22
CA ASP A 397 3.90 3.49 -5.43
C ASP A 397 3.08 4.78 -5.25
N SER A 398 2.58 5.06 -4.04
CA SER A 398 1.80 6.26 -3.70
C SER A 398 2.52 7.55 -4.11
N LYS A 399 1.85 8.32 -4.97
CA LYS A 399 2.27 9.65 -5.42
C LYS A 399 2.01 10.68 -4.32
N PHE A 400 0.91 10.55 -3.56
CA PHE A 400 0.60 11.41 -2.43
C PHE A 400 1.69 11.36 -1.36
N ALA A 401 2.05 10.16 -0.91
CA ALA A 401 3.06 9.97 0.13
C ALA A 401 4.44 10.48 -0.31
N ARG A 402 4.86 10.18 -1.55
CA ARG A 402 6.12 10.67 -2.10
C ARG A 402 6.15 12.20 -2.12
N GLN A 403 5.13 12.83 -2.66
CA GLN A 403 5.13 14.28 -2.84
C GLN A 403 4.98 15.00 -1.48
N TYR A 404 4.17 14.48 -0.56
CA TYR A 404 4.04 15.03 0.80
C TYR A 404 5.42 15.12 1.49
N ASN A 405 6.23 14.07 1.40
CA ASN A 405 7.57 14.02 1.98
C ASN A 405 8.59 15.00 1.37
N THR A 406 8.28 15.58 0.19
CA THR A 406 9.13 16.59 -0.46
C THR A 406 8.72 18.03 -0.15
N GLY A 407 7.59 18.22 0.56
CA GLY A 407 7.06 19.55 0.93
C GLY A 407 5.97 20.06 0.00
N MET A 408 4.84 19.33 -0.08
CA MET A 408 3.65 19.70 -0.85
C MET A 408 2.82 20.79 -0.14
N LYS A 409 2.23 21.73 -0.89
CA LYS A 409 1.28 22.69 -0.30
C LYS A 409 -0.07 22.04 -0.01
N LYS A 410 -0.77 22.57 1.00
CA LYS A 410 -2.05 21.98 1.46
C LYS A 410 -3.15 21.99 0.39
N ASP A 411 -3.19 23.01 -0.46
CA ASP A 411 -4.14 23.15 -1.58
C ASP A 411 -3.84 22.23 -2.77
N GLU A 412 -2.69 21.56 -2.78
CA GLU A 412 -2.29 20.58 -3.78
C GLU A 412 -2.60 19.13 -3.35
N TYR A 413 -2.92 18.89 -2.07
CA TYR A 413 -3.11 17.55 -1.49
C TYR A 413 -4.12 16.70 -2.28
N TRP A 414 -5.22 17.30 -2.71
CA TRP A 414 -6.28 16.60 -3.42
C TRP A 414 -5.86 16.14 -4.82
N GLN A 415 -4.90 16.80 -5.46
CA GLN A 415 -4.46 16.45 -6.81
C GLN A 415 -3.72 15.11 -6.80
N TYR A 416 -2.83 14.92 -5.83
CA TYR A 416 -2.10 13.66 -5.67
C TYR A 416 -2.96 12.57 -5.02
N ALA A 417 -3.95 12.97 -4.20
CA ALA A 417 -4.99 12.06 -3.74
C ALA A 417 -5.80 11.49 -4.91
N LEU A 418 -6.18 12.33 -5.88
CA LEU A 418 -6.88 11.92 -7.10
C LEU A 418 -6.04 10.94 -7.90
N GLU A 419 -4.74 11.21 -8.08
CA GLU A 419 -3.86 10.30 -8.81
C GLU A 419 -3.75 8.91 -8.18
N ASP A 420 -3.60 8.84 -6.86
CA ASP A 420 -3.55 7.56 -6.14
C ASP A 420 -4.91 6.85 -6.11
N ALA A 421 -6.01 7.61 -6.00
CA ALA A 421 -7.36 7.07 -6.07
C ALA A 421 -7.67 6.45 -7.45
N LEU A 422 -7.31 7.12 -8.54
CA LEU A 422 -7.49 6.60 -9.90
C LEU A 422 -6.65 5.33 -10.12
N ASP A 423 -5.41 5.30 -9.62
CA ASP A 423 -4.58 4.10 -9.69
C ASP A 423 -5.20 2.94 -8.89
N LEU A 424 -5.73 3.23 -7.70
CA LEU A 424 -6.35 2.23 -6.85
C LEU A 424 -7.65 1.67 -7.49
N ILE A 425 -8.54 2.53 -7.97
CA ILE A 425 -9.79 2.12 -8.66
C ILE A 425 -9.47 1.28 -9.90
N ALA A 426 -8.47 1.66 -10.69
CA ALA A 426 -8.08 0.88 -11.86
C ALA A 426 -7.55 -0.52 -11.52
N LYS A 427 -6.83 -0.66 -10.40
CA LYS A 427 -6.13 -1.88 -10.03
C LYS A 427 -6.97 -2.84 -9.18
N ILE A 428 -7.94 -2.34 -8.43
CA ILE A 428 -8.69 -3.16 -7.47
C ILE A 428 -9.46 -4.34 -8.12
N PRO A 429 -10.07 -4.24 -9.32
CA PRO A 429 -10.74 -5.38 -9.94
C PRO A 429 -9.77 -6.46 -10.42
N VAL A 430 -8.58 -6.06 -10.90
CA VAL A 430 -7.52 -6.99 -11.33
C VAL A 430 -7.03 -7.81 -10.14
N VAL A 431 -6.79 -7.14 -9.00
CA VAL A 431 -6.42 -7.79 -7.74
C VAL A 431 -7.54 -8.70 -7.23
N ALA A 432 -8.78 -8.21 -7.22
CA ALA A 432 -9.94 -8.99 -6.79
C ALA A 432 -10.14 -10.26 -7.64
N ALA A 433 -10.02 -10.15 -8.96
CA ALA A 433 -10.11 -11.29 -9.85
C ALA A 433 -8.98 -12.30 -9.63
N LYS A 434 -7.73 -11.84 -9.44
CA LYS A 434 -6.60 -12.70 -9.06
C LYS A 434 -6.90 -13.47 -7.77
N ILE A 435 -7.41 -12.79 -6.73
CA ILE A 435 -7.79 -13.42 -5.47
C ILE A 435 -8.89 -14.47 -5.69
N TYR A 436 -9.92 -14.14 -6.46
CA TYR A 436 -11.01 -15.05 -6.77
C TYR A 436 -10.52 -16.32 -7.46
N ARG A 437 -9.80 -16.17 -8.57
CA ARG A 437 -9.30 -17.28 -9.37
C ARG A 437 -8.34 -18.15 -8.59
N ARG A 438 -7.46 -17.54 -7.80
CA ARG A 438 -6.50 -18.24 -6.94
C ARG A 438 -7.17 -19.03 -5.83
N THR A 439 -8.18 -18.46 -5.18
CA THR A 439 -8.78 -19.06 -3.98
C THR A 439 -9.81 -20.12 -4.33
N PHE A 440 -10.57 -19.93 -5.42
CA PHE A 440 -11.76 -20.71 -5.71
C PHE A 440 -11.75 -21.46 -7.06
N LYS A 441 -10.76 -21.18 -7.93
CA LYS A 441 -10.65 -21.77 -9.27
C LYS A 441 -9.24 -22.35 -9.48
N ASP A 442 -8.73 -22.29 -10.71
CA ASP A 442 -7.44 -22.84 -11.13
C ASP A 442 -6.26 -21.86 -10.98
N GLY A 443 -6.49 -20.67 -10.40
CA GLY A 443 -5.48 -19.61 -10.30
C GLY A 443 -5.18 -18.87 -11.61
N VAL A 444 -5.74 -19.29 -12.74
CA VAL A 444 -5.55 -18.65 -14.04
C VAL A 444 -6.57 -17.52 -14.18
N VAL A 445 -6.08 -16.29 -14.35
CA VAL A 445 -6.94 -15.13 -14.60
C VAL A 445 -7.14 -14.99 -16.11
N PRO A 446 -8.38 -14.98 -16.62
CA PRO A 446 -8.66 -14.61 -18.00
C PRO A 446 -8.01 -13.29 -18.39
N GLU A 447 -7.64 -13.16 -19.66
CA GLU A 447 -6.94 -11.97 -20.15
C GLU A 447 -7.76 -10.70 -19.93
N TYR A 448 -7.07 -9.60 -19.62
CA TYR A 448 -7.67 -8.28 -19.52
C TYR A 448 -8.05 -7.78 -20.93
N ASN A 449 -9.29 -7.31 -21.12
CA ASN A 449 -9.75 -6.79 -22.41
C ASN A 449 -9.94 -5.26 -22.39
N PRO A 450 -9.02 -4.48 -22.99
CA PRO A 450 -9.09 -3.02 -22.97
C PRO A 450 -10.22 -2.42 -23.83
N ASN A 451 -11.06 -3.25 -24.45
CA ASN A 451 -12.24 -2.80 -25.19
C ASN A 451 -13.54 -2.88 -24.36
N LEU A 452 -13.48 -3.42 -23.14
CA LEU A 452 -14.62 -3.50 -22.22
C LEU A 452 -14.56 -2.36 -21.20
N ASP A 453 -15.71 -1.90 -20.72
CA ASP A 453 -15.78 -1.01 -19.56
C ASP A 453 -15.22 -1.67 -18.29
N TRP A 454 -14.99 -0.87 -17.25
CA TRP A 454 -14.35 -1.29 -16.01
C TRP A 454 -15.09 -2.47 -15.33
N ALA A 455 -16.42 -2.45 -15.33
CA ALA A 455 -17.24 -3.50 -14.72
C ALA A 455 -17.26 -4.77 -15.55
N ALA A 456 -17.45 -4.67 -16.87
CA ALA A 456 -17.42 -5.82 -17.77
C ALA A 456 -16.05 -6.49 -17.82
N ASN A 457 -14.96 -5.72 -17.74
CA ASN A 457 -13.61 -6.27 -17.63
C ASN A 457 -13.42 -7.05 -16.31
N PHE A 458 -13.95 -6.54 -15.19
CA PHE A 458 -13.96 -7.28 -13.94
C PHE A 458 -14.72 -8.60 -14.04
N ALA A 459 -15.95 -8.58 -14.58
CA ALA A 459 -16.75 -9.77 -14.82
C ALA A 459 -16.00 -10.80 -15.71
N GLN A 460 -15.36 -10.33 -16.79
CA GLN A 460 -14.53 -11.16 -17.64
C GLN A 460 -13.37 -11.81 -16.87
N MET A 461 -12.64 -11.07 -16.05
CA MET A 461 -11.51 -11.58 -15.27
C MET A 461 -11.93 -12.53 -14.14
N LEU A 462 -13.19 -12.52 -13.68
CA LEU A 462 -13.70 -13.58 -12.80
C LEU A 462 -13.81 -14.91 -13.55
N GLY A 463 -14.10 -14.88 -14.86
CA GLY A 463 -14.05 -16.05 -15.74
C GLY A 463 -15.06 -17.14 -15.39
N ILE A 464 -16.22 -16.75 -14.88
CA ILE A 464 -17.28 -17.66 -14.40
C ILE A 464 -18.51 -17.71 -15.29
N ASN A 465 -18.72 -16.65 -16.08
CA ASN A 465 -19.85 -16.50 -16.97
C ASN A 465 -19.45 -15.60 -18.14
N LYS A 466 -19.92 -15.93 -19.35
CA LYS A 466 -19.66 -15.16 -20.58
C LYS A 466 -20.92 -14.48 -21.12
N ASP A 467 -22.05 -14.65 -20.43
CA ASP A 467 -23.32 -14.02 -20.76
C ASP A 467 -23.23 -12.49 -20.55
N GLU A 468 -23.74 -11.71 -21.51
CA GLU A 468 -23.74 -10.25 -21.40
C GLU A 468 -24.59 -9.77 -20.22
N GLY A 469 -25.59 -10.53 -19.80
CA GLY A 469 -26.34 -10.30 -18.59
C GLY A 469 -25.47 -10.31 -17.33
N PHE A 470 -24.36 -11.06 -17.29
CA PHE A 470 -23.44 -10.99 -16.15
C PHE A 470 -22.64 -9.68 -16.14
N ASN A 471 -22.27 -9.16 -17.32
CA ASN A 471 -21.63 -7.86 -17.44
C ASN A 471 -22.58 -6.76 -16.96
N GLU A 472 -23.84 -6.79 -17.41
CA GLU A 472 -24.89 -5.86 -16.98
C GLU A 472 -25.18 -5.95 -15.47
N CYS A 473 -25.31 -7.17 -14.92
CA CYS A 473 -25.46 -7.38 -13.49
C CYS A 473 -24.28 -6.81 -12.69
N THR A 474 -23.06 -6.94 -13.20
CA THR A 474 -21.85 -6.40 -12.57
C THR A 474 -21.84 -4.88 -12.63
N ARG A 475 -22.21 -4.27 -13.76
CA ARG A 475 -22.38 -2.80 -13.89
C ARG A 475 -23.39 -2.27 -12.88
N LEU A 476 -24.57 -2.90 -12.81
CA LEU A 476 -25.63 -2.53 -11.86
C LEU A 476 -25.14 -2.64 -10.41
N TYR A 477 -24.58 -3.80 -10.03
CA TYR A 477 -24.12 -4.03 -8.66
C TYR A 477 -23.05 -3.00 -8.24
N LEU A 478 -22.04 -2.79 -9.08
CA LEU A 478 -20.95 -1.87 -8.78
C LEU A 478 -21.41 -0.41 -8.74
N MET A 479 -22.45 -0.03 -9.50
CA MET A 479 -23.07 1.29 -9.42
C MET A 479 -23.89 1.46 -8.14
N LEU A 480 -24.75 0.50 -7.78
CA LEU A 480 -25.66 0.61 -6.62
C LEU A 480 -24.93 0.61 -5.26
N HIS A 481 -23.77 -0.03 -5.18
CA HIS A 481 -23.00 -0.16 -3.93
C HIS A 481 -21.87 0.87 -3.81
N ALA A 482 -21.74 1.77 -4.80
CA ALA A 482 -20.60 2.66 -4.96
C ALA A 482 -20.38 3.55 -3.73
N ASP A 483 -21.47 4.04 -3.14
CA ASP A 483 -21.44 4.83 -1.90
C ASP A 483 -22.72 4.70 -1.06
N HIS A 484 -22.62 4.99 0.23
CA HIS A 484 -23.77 5.07 1.15
C HIS A 484 -23.42 5.86 2.44
N GLU A 485 -23.28 7.18 2.30
CA GLU A 485 -22.86 8.13 3.33
C GLU A 485 -21.47 7.81 3.95
N GLY A 486 -21.01 8.65 4.88
CA GLY A 486 -19.72 8.49 5.56
C GLY A 486 -19.78 7.68 6.86
N GLY A 487 -20.96 7.45 7.44
CA GLY A 487 -21.10 6.90 8.79
C GLY A 487 -20.94 5.39 8.90
N ASN A 488 -20.97 4.66 7.79
CA ASN A 488 -20.70 3.23 7.78
C ASN A 488 -19.21 2.95 8.06
N VAL A 489 -18.90 1.81 8.69
CA VAL A 489 -17.56 1.50 9.22
C VAL A 489 -16.47 1.61 8.16
N SER A 490 -16.71 1.13 6.94
CA SER A 490 -15.71 1.18 5.85
C SER A 490 -15.41 2.61 5.39
N ALA A 491 -16.44 3.45 5.23
CA ALA A 491 -16.27 4.84 4.81
C ALA A 491 -15.66 5.67 5.93
N HIS A 492 -16.14 5.49 7.17
CA HIS A 492 -15.63 6.21 8.33
C HIS A 492 -14.17 5.85 8.63
N ALA A 493 -13.79 4.57 8.61
CA ALA A 493 -12.40 4.16 8.82
C ALA A 493 -11.46 4.75 7.75
N THR A 494 -11.90 4.76 6.48
CA THR A 494 -11.17 5.40 5.38
C THR A 494 -11.01 6.90 5.62
N HIS A 495 -12.09 7.59 6.01
CA HIS A 495 -12.07 9.01 6.33
C HIS A 495 -11.15 9.31 7.53
N LEU A 496 -11.28 8.57 8.62
CA LEU A 496 -10.52 8.70 9.86
C LEU A 496 -9.02 8.57 9.61
N VAL A 497 -8.58 7.49 8.96
CA VAL A 497 -7.16 7.26 8.65
C VAL A 497 -6.65 8.30 7.64
N GLY A 498 -7.47 8.67 6.66
CA GLY A 498 -7.15 9.74 5.71
C GLY A 498 -7.07 11.14 6.33
N SER A 499 -7.80 11.39 7.44
CA SER A 499 -7.77 12.67 8.16
C SER A 499 -6.40 12.94 8.80
N ALA A 500 -5.62 11.87 9.08
CA ALA A 500 -4.23 11.93 9.51
C ALA A 500 -3.24 12.13 8.35
N LEU A 501 -3.73 12.40 7.13
CA LEU A 501 -2.95 12.52 5.89
C LEU A 501 -2.23 11.23 5.48
N SER A 502 -2.72 10.06 5.93
CA SER A 502 -2.33 8.78 5.33
C SER A 502 -2.86 8.72 3.90
N ASP A 503 -2.04 8.28 2.94
CA ASP A 503 -2.41 8.21 1.53
C ASP A 503 -3.62 7.25 1.27
N PRO A 504 -4.24 7.32 0.06
CA PRO A 504 -5.42 6.52 -0.27
C PRO A 504 -5.27 5.01 -0.05
N TYR A 505 -4.07 4.43 -0.20
CA TYR A 505 -3.86 3.00 -0.02
C TYR A 505 -3.96 2.60 1.45
N TYR A 506 -3.31 3.35 2.35
CA TYR A 506 -3.44 3.12 3.79
C TYR A 506 -4.87 3.37 4.28
N ALA A 507 -5.48 4.46 3.83
CA ALA A 507 -6.86 4.80 4.18
C ALA A 507 -7.83 3.69 3.76
N TRP A 508 -7.72 3.22 2.51
CA TRP A 508 -8.62 2.17 2.03
C TRP A 508 -8.35 0.81 2.66
N ALA A 509 -7.08 0.44 2.90
CA ALA A 509 -6.76 -0.81 3.61
C ALA A 509 -7.42 -0.86 5.01
N ALA A 510 -7.48 0.26 5.74
CA ALA A 510 -8.22 0.35 6.99
C ALA A 510 -9.75 0.22 6.78
N GLY A 511 -10.28 0.87 5.74
CA GLY A 511 -11.66 0.72 5.31
C GLY A 511 -12.05 -0.73 5.01
N LEU A 512 -11.18 -1.48 4.33
CA LEU A 512 -11.34 -2.90 4.02
C LEU A 512 -11.34 -3.77 5.28
N CYS A 513 -10.50 -3.46 6.26
CA CYS A 513 -10.53 -4.16 7.55
C CYS A 513 -11.85 -3.95 8.28
N GLY A 514 -12.40 -2.73 8.24
CA GLY A 514 -13.74 -2.44 8.75
C GLY A 514 -14.85 -3.15 7.96
N LEU A 515 -14.73 -3.20 6.63
CA LEU A 515 -15.68 -3.88 5.74
C LEU A 515 -15.71 -5.40 5.94
N ALA A 516 -14.57 -6.01 6.30
CA ALA A 516 -14.50 -7.43 6.62
C ALA A 516 -15.18 -7.80 7.95
N GLY A 517 -15.59 -6.81 8.76
CA GLY A 517 -16.30 -7.04 10.02
C GLY A 517 -17.68 -7.68 9.79
N PRO A 518 -18.08 -8.69 10.59
CA PRO A 518 -19.37 -9.37 10.43
C PRO A 518 -20.59 -8.45 10.45
N LEU A 519 -20.56 -7.41 11.28
CA LEU A 519 -21.64 -6.43 11.42
C LEU A 519 -21.70 -5.39 10.29
N HIS A 520 -20.89 -5.55 9.24
CA HIS A 520 -20.86 -4.62 8.11
C HIS A 520 -20.91 -5.36 6.76
N GLY A 521 -19.97 -6.25 6.48
CA GLY A 521 -19.78 -6.81 5.12
C GLY A 521 -20.46 -8.14 4.81
N LEU A 522 -21.18 -8.77 5.74
CA LEU A 522 -21.70 -10.14 5.57
C LEU A 522 -23.21 -10.22 5.27
N ALA A 523 -23.94 -9.09 5.32
CA ALA A 523 -25.40 -9.09 5.19
C ALA A 523 -25.90 -9.81 3.93
N ASN A 524 -25.25 -9.62 2.77
CA ASN A 524 -25.59 -10.32 1.53
C ASN A 524 -25.47 -11.86 1.68
N GLN A 525 -24.35 -12.35 2.21
CA GLN A 525 -24.11 -13.79 2.40
C GLN A 525 -25.10 -14.38 3.41
N GLU A 526 -25.40 -13.67 4.50
CA GLU A 526 -26.40 -14.11 5.49
C GLU A 526 -27.81 -14.20 4.88
N CYS A 527 -28.19 -13.25 4.02
CA CYS A 527 -29.46 -13.28 3.31
C CYS A 527 -29.52 -14.44 2.32
N LEU A 528 -28.46 -14.65 1.52
CA LEU A 528 -28.39 -15.76 0.56
C LEU A 528 -28.43 -17.11 1.28
N GLY A 529 -27.61 -17.31 2.32
CA GLY A 529 -27.60 -18.54 3.10
C GLY A 529 -28.97 -18.86 3.69
N TRP A 530 -29.67 -17.85 4.23
CA TRP A 530 -31.05 -18.01 4.70
C TRP A 530 -32.01 -18.41 3.58
N LEU A 531 -31.94 -17.78 2.41
CA LEU A 531 -32.77 -18.12 1.25
C LEU A 531 -32.53 -19.56 0.78
N LEU A 532 -31.28 -20.01 0.71
CA LEU A 532 -30.92 -21.38 0.34
C LEU A 532 -31.46 -22.41 1.36
N ASP A 533 -31.40 -22.08 2.65
CA ASP A 533 -31.98 -22.91 3.71
C ASP A 533 -33.52 -22.97 3.63
N VAL A 534 -34.19 -21.85 3.31
CA VAL A 534 -35.63 -21.84 3.07
C VAL A 534 -35.95 -22.71 1.85
N GLN A 535 -35.27 -22.50 0.73
CA GLN A 535 -35.47 -23.27 -0.51
C GLN A 535 -35.31 -24.78 -0.27
N LYS A 536 -34.31 -25.18 0.51
CA LYS A 536 -34.10 -26.58 0.92
C LYS A 536 -35.27 -27.11 1.75
N GLN A 537 -35.79 -26.33 2.69
CA GLN A 537 -36.95 -26.72 3.51
C GLN A 537 -38.25 -26.80 2.71
N LEU A 538 -38.40 -26.01 1.64
CA LEU A 538 -39.56 -26.10 0.75
C LEU A 538 -39.59 -27.41 -0.05
N GLY A 539 -38.44 -28.09 -0.21
CA GLY A 539 -38.39 -29.43 -0.81
C GLY A 539 -38.90 -29.47 -2.26
N GLY A 540 -38.69 -28.40 -3.02
CA GLY A 540 -39.15 -28.28 -4.42
C GLY A 540 -40.57 -27.72 -4.57
N GLN A 541 -41.26 -27.38 -3.47
CA GLN A 541 -42.52 -26.63 -3.57
C GLN A 541 -42.26 -25.23 -4.14
N THR A 542 -43.14 -24.79 -5.05
CA THR A 542 -43.11 -23.43 -5.57
C THR A 542 -43.32 -22.43 -4.43
N PRO A 543 -42.43 -21.44 -4.26
CA PRO A 543 -42.59 -20.45 -3.21
C PRO A 543 -43.82 -19.58 -3.48
N THR A 544 -44.77 -19.57 -2.53
CA THR A 544 -45.96 -18.71 -2.58
C THR A 544 -45.95 -17.73 -1.42
N LYS A 545 -46.67 -16.62 -1.59
CA LYS A 545 -46.82 -15.62 -0.53
C LYS A 545 -47.40 -16.21 0.76
N GLU A 546 -48.33 -17.16 0.67
CA GLU A 546 -48.94 -17.83 1.81
C GLU A 546 -47.91 -18.69 2.55
N LEU A 547 -47.13 -19.49 1.82
CA LEU A 547 -46.09 -20.34 2.37
C LEU A 547 -45.00 -19.52 3.07
N LEU A 548 -44.59 -18.41 2.46
CA LEU A 548 -43.58 -17.51 3.04
C LEU A 548 -44.14 -16.69 4.21
N THR A 549 -45.46 -16.42 4.24
CA THR A 549 -46.12 -15.82 5.40
C THR A 549 -46.04 -16.76 6.61
N ASP A 550 -46.33 -18.04 6.41
CA ASP A 550 -46.25 -19.04 7.48
C ASP A 550 -44.81 -19.26 7.95
N PHE A 551 -43.86 -19.32 7.01
CA PHE A 551 -42.44 -19.44 7.32
C PHE A 551 -41.91 -18.25 8.13
N ALA A 552 -42.26 -17.03 7.74
CA ALA A 552 -41.89 -15.81 8.45
C ALA A 552 -42.48 -15.79 9.87
N ASN A 553 -43.75 -16.13 10.02
CA ASN A 553 -44.40 -16.24 11.34
C ASN A 553 -43.72 -17.27 12.24
N LYS A 554 -43.36 -18.44 11.68
CA LYS A 554 -42.62 -19.49 12.42
C LYS A 554 -41.25 -18.98 12.86
N THR A 555 -40.50 -18.37 11.95
CA THR A 555 -39.16 -17.82 12.22
C THR A 555 -39.20 -16.80 13.38
N LEU A 556 -40.16 -15.88 13.34
CA LEU A 556 -40.32 -14.86 14.39
C LEU A 556 -40.80 -15.44 15.73
N LYS A 557 -41.64 -16.47 15.72
CA LYS A 557 -42.08 -17.20 16.94
C LYS A 557 -40.91 -17.92 17.62
N GLU A 558 -39.93 -18.38 16.85
CA GLU A 558 -38.68 -18.98 17.37
C GLU A 558 -37.70 -17.93 17.92
N GLY A 559 -38.05 -16.63 17.88
CA GLY A 559 -37.20 -15.54 18.36
C GLY A 559 -36.07 -15.16 17.40
N LYS A 560 -36.11 -15.68 16.15
CA LYS A 560 -35.14 -15.35 15.11
C LYS A 560 -35.55 -14.08 14.36
N VAL A 561 -34.57 -13.42 13.74
CA VAL A 561 -34.80 -12.33 12.78
C VAL A 561 -34.83 -12.89 11.35
N ILE A 562 -35.39 -12.11 10.43
CA ILE A 562 -35.37 -12.41 9.01
C ILE A 562 -34.28 -11.54 8.37
N PRO A 563 -33.17 -12.11 7.88
CA PRO A 563 -32.08 -11.35 7.26
C PRO A 563 -32.58 -10.46 6.12
N GLY A 564 -32.02 -9.25 6.03
CA GLY A 564 -32.32 -8.31 4.95
C GLY A 564 -33.61 -7.50 5.12
N PHE A 565 -34.46 -7.82 6.11
CA PHE A 565 -35.69 -7.07 6.41
C PHE A 565 -35.60 -6.37 7.78
N GLY A 566 -36.13 -5.13 7.87
CA GLY A 566 -36.23 -4.42 9.15
C GLY A 566 -35.28 -3.24 9.34
N HIS A 567 -35.14 -2.37 8.33
CA HIS A 567 -34.18 -1.26 8.35
C HIS A 567 -34.46 -0.21 9.44
N ALA A 568 -33.42 0.29 10.09
CA ALA A 568 -33.55 1.29 11.15
C ALA A 568 -33.98 2.71 10.69
N VAL A 569 -33.90 3.02 9.39
CA VAL A 569 -33.97 4.40 8.86
C VAL A 569 -34.97 4.51 7.71
N LEU A 570 -34.79 3.69 6.66
CA LEU A 570 -35.66 3.70 5.48
C LEU A 570 -37.09 3.31 5.82
N ARG A 571 -38.05 4.15 5.41
CA ARG A 571 -39.49 3.97 5.64
C ARG A 571 -40.19 3.28 4.48
N ASN A 572 -39.52 3.12 3.35
CA ASN A 572 -39.99 2.42 2.16
C ASN A 572 -38.93 1.39 1.74
N THR A 573 -39.26 0.54 0.77
CA THR A 573 -38.28 -0.38 0.15
C THR A 573 -37.09 0.39 -0.41
N ASP A 574 -35.90 -0.11 -0.13
CA ASP A 574 -34.65 0.43 -0.65
C ASP A 574 -34.67 0.48 -2.19
N PRO A 575 -34.42 1.64 -2.84
CA PRO A 575 -34.34 1.74 -4.29
C PRO A 575 -33.35 0.75 -4.93
N ARG A 576 -32.28 0.41 -4.22
CA ARG A 576 -31.29 -0.57 -4.70
C ARG A 576 -31.91 -1.96 -4.84
N TYR A 577 -32.69 -2.39 -3.85
CA TYR A 577 -33.44 -3.65 -3.90
C TYR A 577 -34.42 -3.66 -5.09
N MET A 578 -35.08 -2.53 -5.34
CA MET A 578 -36.04 -2.41 -6.42
C MET A 578 -35.38 -2.47 -7.80
N LEU A 579 -34.25 -1.79 -7.99
CA LEU A 579 -33.48 -1.85 -9.23
C LEU A 579 -32.93 -3.26 -9.51
N GLU A 580 -32.45 -3.97 -8.48
CA GLU A 580 -32.05 -5.38 -8.58
C GLU A 580 -33.25 -6.29 -8.91
N ARG A 581 -34.43 -6.00 -8.36
CA ARG A 581 -35.66 -6.71 -8.67
C ARG A 581 -36.13 -6.49 -10.10
N GLU A 582 -36.08 -5.26 -10.60
CA GLU A 582 -36.40 -4.94 -11.99
C GLU A 582 -35.46 -5.69 -12.94
N PHE A 583 -34.16 -5.72 -12.62
CA PHE A 583 -33.18 -6.50 -13.35
C PHE A 583 -33.53 -8.00 -13.34
N ALA A 584 -33.80 -8.58 -12.18
CA ALA A 584 -34.13 -9.99 -12.05
C ALA A 584 -35.41 -10.39 -12.82
N LEU A 585 -36.43 -9.52 -12.81
CA LEU A 585 -37.66 -9.73 -13.58
C LEU A 585 -37.41 -9.78 -15.10
N GLU A 586 -36.42 -9.05 -15.59
CA GLU A 586 -36.06 -9.03 -17.00
C GLU A 586 -35.19 -10.24 -17.38
N HIS A 587 -34.20 -10.57 -16.55
CA HIS A 587 -33.13 -11.51 -16.94
C HIS A 587 -33.27 -12.92 -16.36
N CYS A 588 -33.90 -13.08 -15.20
CA CYS A 588 -33.93 -14.36 -14.49
C CYS A 588 -35.26 -14.64 -13.77
N LYS A 589 -36.39 -14.23 -14.36
CA LYS A 589 -37.73 -14.39 -13.77
C LYS A 589 -38.09 -15.83 -13.37
N GLU A 590 -37.62 -16.79 -14.15
CA GLU A 590 -37.89 -18.22 -13.94
C GLU A 590 -36.88 -18.89 -12.99
N ASP A 591 -35.90 -18.15 -12.47
CA ASP A 591 -34.96 -18.67 -11.48
C ASP A 591 -35.70 -19.02 -10.16
N PRO A 592 -35.61 -20.26 -9.66
CA PRO A 592 -36.31 -20.66 -8.45
C PRO A 592 -35.91 -19.85 -7.21
N LEU A 593 -34.67 -19.36 -7.16
CA LEU A 593 -34.20 -18.54 -6.04
C LEU A 593 -34.77 -17.11 -6.13
N PHE A 594 -34.87 -16.53 -7.35
CA PHE A 594 -35.58 -15.27 -7.57
C PHE A 594 -37.06 -15.37 -7.21
N GLN A 595 -37.77 -16.44 -7.62
CA GLN A 595 -39.18 -16.64 -7.26
C GLN A 595 -39.37 -16.67 -5.74
N LEU A 596 -38.40 -17.24 -5.00
CA LEU A 596 -38.38 -17.22 -3.54
C LEU A 596 -38.18 -15.79 -2.99
N VAL A 597 -37.20 -15.05 -3.51
CA VAL A 597 -36.97 -13.64 -3.14
C VAL A 597 -38.22 -12.79 -3.37
N ASP A 598 -38.89 -12.94 -4.51
CA ASP A 598 -40.12 -12.20 -4.82
C ASP A 598 -41.29 -12.59 -3.91
N ALA A 599 -41.44 -13.88 -3.59
CA ALA A 599 -42.45 -14.33 -2.62
C ALA A 599 -42.17 -13.78 -1.20
N CYS A 600 -40.90 -13.74 -0.78
CA CYS A 600 -40.48 -13.12 0.47
C CYS A 600 -40.85 -11.62 0.51
N TYR A 601 -40.57 -10.89 -0.57
CA TYR A 601 -40.94 -9.47 -0.68
C TYR A 601 -42.44 -9.23 -0.51
N GLN A 602 -43.28 -10.08 -1.11
CA GLN A 602 -44.73 -9.94 -1.04
C GLN A 602 -45.32 -10.32 0.33
N ALA A 603 -44.64 -11.18 1.09
CA ALA A 603 -45.13 -11.75 2.35
C ALA A 603 -44.59 -11.04 3.60
N ILE A 604 -43.27 -10.91 3.70
CA ILE A 604 -42.55 -10.61 4.95
C ILE A 604 -42.86 -9.21 5.51
N PRO A 605 -42.93 -8.13 4.71
CA PRO A 605 -43.22 -6.81 5.25
C PRO A 605 -44.54 -6.78 6.05
N LYS A 606 -45.60 -7.42 5.52
CA LYS A 606 -46.92 -7.49 6.19
C LYS A 606 -46.88 -8.29 7.49
N VAL A 607 -46.01 -9.29 7.58
CA VAL A 607 -45.82 -10.08 8.80
C VAL A 607 -45.14 -9.22 9.88
N LEU A 608 -44.09 -8.50 9.51
CA LEU A 608 -43.35 -7.62 10.41
C LEU A 608 -44.20 -6.42 10.88
N GLU A 609 -45.02 -5.84 10.01
CA GLU A 609 -45.99 -4.79 10.37
C GLU A 609 -46.96 -5.27 11.45
N LYS A 610 -47.56 -6.46 11.25
CA LYS A 610 -48.50 -7.04 12.22
C LYS A 610 -47.85 -7.35 13.57
N GLN A 611 -46.54 -7.67 13.57
CA GLN A 611 -45.81 -7.93 14.81
C GLN A 611 -45.61 -6.66 15.65
N GLY A 612 -45.55 -5.49 15.01
CA GLY A 612 -45.42 -4.17 15.69
C GLY A 612 -44.08 -3.90 16.38
N LYS A 613 -43.11 -4.82 16.29
CA LYS A 613 -41.76 -4.67 16.88
C LYS A 613 -40.77 -3.97 15.95
N VAL A 614 -40.97 -4.09 14.64
CA VAL A 614 -40.10 -3.54 13.61
C VAL A 614 -40.71 -2.25 13.10
N LYS A 615 -39.94 -1.15 13.19
CA LYS A 615 -40.42 0.18 12.80
C LYS A 615 -40.59 0.31 11.28
N ASN A 616 -39.63 -0.20 10.51
CA ASN A 616 -39.69 -0.18 9.05
C ASN A 616 -39.43 -1.60 8.50
N PRO A 617 -40.45 -2.28 7.97
CA PRO A 617 -40.43 -3.73 7.70
C PRO A 617 -39.92 -4.09 6.30
N PHE A 618 -39.38 -3.13 5.54
CA PHE A 618 -39.01 -3.30 4.14
C PHE A 618 -37.61 -3.90 3.97
N PRO A 619 -37.34 -4.55 2.82
CA PRO A 619 -36.01 -5.09 2.55
C PRO A 619 -35.00 -4.03 2.11
N ASN A 620 -33.73 -4.36 2.26
CA ASN A 620 -32.59 -3.62 1.72
C ASN A 620 -31.91 -4.38 0.57
N VAL A 621 -30.89 -3.77 -0.05
CA VAL A 621 -30.14 -4.37 -1.18
C VAL A 621 -29.55 -5.77 -0.90
N ASP A 622 -29.14 -6.04 0.33
CA ASP A 622 -28.51 -7.32 0.70
C ASP A 622 -29.51 -8.49 0.64
N ALA A 623 -30.81 -8.21 0.74
CA ALA A 623 -31.86 -9.21 0.60
C ALA A 623 -32.04 -9.75 -0.83
N HIS A 624 -31.36 -9.18 -1.83
CA HIS A 624 -31.53 -9.53 -3.25
C HIS A 624 -30.21 -9.83 -3.96
N SER A 625 -29.21 -8.97 -3.81
CA SER A 625 -27.93 -9.05 -4.54
C SER A 625 -27.27 -10.43 -4.56
N GLY A 626 -27.35 -11.20 -3.47
CA GLY A 626 -26.82 -12.57 -3.40
C GLY A 626 -27.48 -13.54 -4.39
N GLN A 627 -28.78 -13.40 -4.65
CA GLN A 627 -29.50 -14.22 -5.64
C GLN A 627 -28.98 -13.96 -7.06
N LEU A 628 -28.78 -12.68 -7.44
CA LEU A 628 -28.26 -12.31 -8.75
C LEU A 628 -26.84 -12.85 -8.97
N MET A 629 -25.97 -12.71 -7.96
CA MET A 629 -24.62 -13.29 -7.99
C MET A 629 -24.66 -14.81 -8.19
N HIS A 630 -25.53 -15.48 -7.43
CA HIS A 630 -25.69 -16.92 -7.50
C HIS A 630 -26.22 -17.39 -8.88
N PHE A 631 -27.20 -16.68 -9.46
CA PHE A 631 -27.75 -16.96 -10.79
C PHE A 631 -26.66 -16.91 -11.87
N TYR A 632 -25.79 -15.91 -11.84
CA TYR A 632 -24.67 -15.79 -12.78
C TYR A 632 -23.43 -16.61 -12.40
N ASN A 633 -23.56 -17.58 -11.49
CA ASN A 633 -22.52 -18.54 -11.13
C ASN A 633 -21.35 -17.97 -10.29
N LEU A 634 -21.54 -16.81 -9.65
CA LEU A 634 -20.68 -16.37 -8.55
C LEU A 634 -21.24 -16.94 -7.25
N LYS A 635 -20.82 -18.15 -6.87
CA LYS A 635 -21.44 -18.91 -5.76
C LYS A 635 -20.60 -18.92 -4.48
N GLU A 636 -19.37 -18.43 -4.56
CA GLU A 636 -18.44 -18.44 -3.44
C GLU A 636 -18.73 -17.27 -2.52
N GLU A 637 -19.69 -17.48 -1.62
CA GLU A 637 -20.22 -16.47 -0.69
C GLU A 637 -19.11 -15.65 -0.04
N ASN A 638 -18.05 -16.28 0.49
CA ASN A 638 -16.89 -15.62 1.12
C ASN A 638 -16.17 -14.57 0.24
N PHE A 639 -16.44 -14.53 -1.07
CA PHE A 639 -15.93 -13.52 -1.99
C PHE A 639 -16.85 -12.30 -2.16
N TYR A 640 -18.13 -12.36 -1.76
CA TYR A 640 -19.10 -11.28 -2.01
C TYR A 640 -18.69 -9.94 -1.39
N THR A 641 -18.09 -9.95 -0.20
CA THR A 641 -17.55 -8.74 0.43
C THR A 641 -16.41 -8.12 -0.38
N VAL A 642 -15.67 -8.90 -1.17
CA VAL A 642 -14.65 -8.37 -2.10
C VAL A 642 -15.31 -7.65 -3.27
N VAL A 643 -16.42 -8.17 -3.81
CA VAL A 643 -17.19 -7.46 -4.85
C VAL A 643 -17.75 -6.15 -4.29
N PHE A 644 -18.27 -6.18 -3.05
CA PHE A 644 -18.70 -4.97 -2.36
C PHE A 644 -17.54 -3.98 -2.18
N ALA A 645 -16.35 -4.45 -1.80
CA ALA A 645 -15.17 -3.61 -1.69
C ALA A 645 -14.79 -2.94 -3.02
N VAL A 646 -14.82 -3.66 -4.14
CA VAL A 646 -14.55 -3.10 -5.47
C VAL A 646 -15.50 -1.95 -5.76
N SER A 647 -16.79 -2.11 -5.51
CA SER A 647 -17.78 -1.05 -5.68
C SER A 647 -17.55 0.14 -4.73
N ARG A 648 -17.45 -0.13 -3.42
CA ARG A 648 -17.34 0.91 -2.37
C ARG A 648 -16.10 1.78 -2.51
N THR A 649 -15.07 1.27 -3.20
CA THR A 649 -13.86 2.03 -3.52
C THR A 649 -14.19 3.34 -4.25
N LEU A 650 -15.23 3.38 -5.09
CA LEU A 650 -15.61 4.58 -5.84
C LEU A 650 -16.02 5.72 -4.90
N GLY A 651 -16.99 5.49 -4.00
CA GLY A 651 -17.50 6.50 -3.07
C GLY A 651 -16.48 6.97 -2.05
N VAL A 652 -15.79 6.03 -1.40
CA VAL A 652 -14.82 6.37 -0.34
C VAL A 652 -13.61 7.11 -0.89
N MET A 653 -13.16 6.82 -2.11
CA MET A 653 -12.09 7.56 -2.77
C MET A 653 -12.56 8.94 -3.24
N ALA A 654 -13.78 9.06 -3.77
CA ALA A 654 -14.36 10.35 -4.09
C ALA A 654 -14.44 11.26 -2.85
N GLN A 655 -14.94 10.73 -1.72
CA GLN A 655 -15.00 11.47 -0.46
C GLN A 655 -13.61 11.76 0.12
N TYR A 656 -12.64 10.86 -0.04
CA TYR A 656 -11.25 11.11 0.37
C TYR A 656 -10.66 12.31 -0.39
N ILE A 657 -10.82 12.35 -1.72
CA ILE A 657 -10.36 13.47 -2.57
C ILE A 657 -11.02 14.77 -2.10
N TRP A 658 -12.35 14.76 -1.91
CA TRP A 658 -13.09 15.92 -1.41
C TRP A 658 -12.61 16.38 -0.04
N SER A 659 -12.35 15.45 0.88
CA SER A 659 -11.83 15.76 2.21
C SER A 659 -10.49 16.49 2.16
N ARG A 660 -9.65 16.22 1.15
CA ARG A 660 -8.40 16.96 0.90
C ARG A 660 -8.66 18.28 0.17
N ALA A 661 -9.57 18.30 -0.81
CA ALA A 661 -9.87 19.47 -1.64
C ALA A 661 -10.48 20.62 -0.81
N ILE A 662 -11.34 20.28 0.14
CA ILE A 662 -11.91 21.24 1.09
C ILE A 662 -11.12 21.28 2.41
N GLY A 663 -9.95 20.66 2.47
CA GLY A 663 -9.02 20.76 3.60
C GLY A 663 -9.63 20.43 4.97
N LEU A 664 -10.40 19.34 5.07
CA LEU A 664 -10.96 18.86 6.34
C LEU A 664 -9.81 18.50 7.31
N PRO A 665 -9.96 18.84 8.61
CA PRO A 665 -8.92 18.62 9.61
C PRO A 665 -8.82 17.13 10.01
N ILE A 666 -7.83 16.84 10.85
CA ILE A 666 -7.77 15.55 11.56
C ILE A 666 -9.05 15.32 12.37
N GLU A 667 -9.60 14.11 12.29
CA GLU A 667 -10.70 13.69 13.14
C GLU A 667 -10.16 13.29 14.51
N ARG A 668 -10.69 13.90 15.58
CA ARG A 668 -10.16 13.69 16.95
C ARG A 668 -11.24 13.86 18.02
N PRO A 669 -12.28 13.00 18.05
CA PRO A 669 -13.32 13.06 19.08
C PRO A 669 -12.73 12.88 20.48
N LYS A 670 -13.37 13.48 21.48
CA LYS A 670 -12.99 13.32 22.88
C LYS A 670 -13.67 12.08 23.47
N SER A 671 -12.88 11.17 24.02
CA SER A 671 -13.39 10.05 24.83
C SER A 671 -13.44 10.41 26.31
N LEU A 672 -14.34 9.76 27.04
CA LEU A 672 -14.51 9.84 28.49
C LEU A 672 -14.73 8.44 29.06
N PRO A 673 -14.22 8.14 30.27
CA PRO A 673 -14.58 6.91 30.96
C PRO A 673 -16.04 6.97 31.47
N LEU A 674 -16.63 5.80 31.76
CA LEU A 674 -18.07 5.68 32.03
C LEU A 674 -18.52 6.43 33.29
N ASP A 675 -17.68 6.45 34.32
CA ASP A 675 -17.87 7.22 35.54
C ASP A 675 -17.90 8.74 35.27
N GLU A 676 -17.05 9.25 34.38
CA GLU A 676 -17.11 10.65 33.96
C GLU A 676 -18.37 10.97 33.15
N VAL A 677 -18.81 10.07 32.26
CA VAL A 677 -20.09 10.23 31.56
C VAL A 677 -21.26 10.25 32.56
N MET A 678 -21.22 9.40 33.59
CA MET A 678 -22.20 9.38 34.68
C MET A 678 -22.17 10.70 35.48
N ASN A 679 -20.99 11.22 35.82
CA ASN A 679 -20.83 12.48 36.53
C ASN A 679 -21.40 13.66 35.73
N LEU A 680 -21.13 13.71 34.42
CA LEU A 680 -21.73 14.71 33.52
C LEU A 680 -23.24 14.59 33.45
N ALA A 681 -23.77 13.37 33.33
CA ALA A 681 -25.21 13.13 33.29
C ALA A 681 -25.90 13.60 34.59
N LYS A 682 -25.34 13.29 35.75
CA LYS A 682 -25.84 13.75 37.06
C LYS A 682 -25.77 15.26 37.20
N LYS A 683 -24.63 15.87 36.84
CA LYS A 683 -24.45 17.33 36.89
C LYS A 683 -25.48 18.05 36.02
N HIS A 684 -25.70 17.59 34.80
CA HIS A 684 -26.71 18.17 33.91
C HIS A 684 -28.14 17.94 34.42
N PHE A 685 -28.43 16.78 35.04
CA PHE A 685 -29.72 16.54 35.69
C PHE A 685 -29.99 17.56 36.80
N TRP A 686 -29.02 17.83 37.68
CA TRP A 686 -29.18 18.81 38.76
C TRP A 686 -29.26 20.25 38.26
N GLN A 687 -28.47 20.60 37.24
CA GLN A 687 -28.53 21.92 36.59
C GLN A 687 -29.89 22.18 35.92
N SER A 688 -30.48 21.18 35.24
CA SER A 688 -31.82 21.28 34.63
C SER A 688 -32.97 21.33 35.64
N LYS A 689 -32.74 20.91 36.88
CA LYS A 689 -33.70 20.96 38.00
C LYS A 689 -33.58 22.22 38.87
N GLY A 690 -32.67 23.14 38.54
CA GLY A 690 -32.51 24.42 39.26
C GLY A 690 -31.98 24.31 40.70
N LYS A 691 -31.38 23.17 41.09
CA LYS A 691 -30.76 23.02 42.41
C LYS A 691 -29.23 23.12 42.28
N ASN A 692 -28.67 24.18 42.85
CA ASN A 692 -27.24 24.26 43.14
C ASN A 692 -26.89 23.17 44.18
N GLU A 693 -25.85 22.39 43.91
CA GLU A 693 -25.21 21.49 44.88
C GLU A 693 -24.56 22.32 46.00
N SER A 694 -25.36 22.84 46.91
CA SER A 694 -24.89 23.45 48.15
C SER A 694 -25.75 22.97 49.33
N SER A 695 -25.75 21.67 49.60
CA SER A 695 -26.07 21.04 50.90
C SER A 695 -26.30 19.56 50.69
N ASP A 696 -25.24 18.76 50.71
CA ASP A 696 -25.25 17.39 51.28
C ASP A 696 -23.85 16.78 51.09
N GLN A 697 -22.89 17.36 51.82
CA GLN A 697 -21.77 16.61 52.38
C GLN A 697 -21.99 16.60 53.90
N GLN A 698 -22.65 15.55 54.38
CA GLN A 698 -22.47 14.99 55.72
C GLN A 698 -22.76 13.49 55.67
#